data_AF-V9HUZ7-F1
#
_entry.id   AF-V9HUZ7-F1
#
_cell.length_a   1.000
_cell.length_b   1.000
_cell.length_c   1.000
_cell.angle_alpha   90.00
_cell.angle_beta   90.00
_cell.angle_gamma   90.00
#
_symmetry.space_group_name_H-M   'P 1'
#
loop_
_entity.id
_entity.type
_entity.pdbx_description
1 polymer ?
#
loop_
_entity_poly.entity_id
_entity_poly.type
_entity_poly.pdbx_seq_one_letter_code
_entity_poly.pdbx_strand_id
1 'polypeptide(L)'
;MREIYNSGNCVIDKQELTGNSTAINAGTFNNIILEDPFRYYSEKILSEYSEKILSEYSELKRTFTLVEVFINKERLKDRFLGMYSKYEELMECFIREEGKEQINLDDGYKSVIACIVNVTKYFEYKNNDENCFSIKGNRHLIGKITTHGLEISYSSTIQTYEEYLETTKFAEDLKKKLEPYIICATTYGNFFQFGNLLINKIENVPFIPERIKFRVSNEIIPNLIEPLYGNTPECGLREIIQNACDAMKELSKEDEIKSYIELNVQKNSDGTILKVRDYGIGMTKDILLNKYFVIGESSKKGNKRNLVGQFGIGALAAFLLGDRIAVKTKSCKENRIYSFEYSPDSNENKPIAVSIIQDETFEHGTEVCVDLKKDLSELEQYELEEKLKINEWYVLPDCEIKYFYNNEEQIINSFAGELYEWKSVSDRSEFDIKYLDNKKIEKDDSFTNKPQIIYNGLMVPTLYEVGTTYLKKRPFISISTSADNISLNLERSRIEKGLDLIVNPVKEVLIKRGLEILKEEKNKIVSEDGEILTTTYSNDYINNIPLFFYKNGFGILSSKYNNYNFIEVYTYLGSLQVNINDLKEGVGYVFKNRMLDKSVLADFIEDNECIIDARIIKQFFYDASSSRYGFRAEAMKCLYEKTFFQSYDSSLSANEFWEEHNKIKENVFRHHFDKIKNVFFIPKDKKCEELLRDIQEKTKASVVAYSQYLSNCCDDISDVDIVR
;
A
#
# COMPACT_ATOMS: atom_id res chain seq x y z
N MET A 1 -41.92 8.27 -86.19
CA MET A 1 -40.83 8.13 -85.18
C MET A 1 -39.72 7.20 -85.67
N ARG A 2 -39.95 5.90 -85.89
CA ARG A 2 -38.92 4.96 -86.38
C ARG A 2 -38.37 5.29 -87.77
N GLU A 3 -39.23 5.77 -88.67
CA GLU A 3 -38.81 6.25 -90.01
C GLU A 3 -38.04 7.58 -89.98
N ILE A 4 -38.22 8.39 -88.93
CA ILE A 4 -37.56 9.69 -88.75
C ILE A 4 -36.15 9.50 -88.18
N TYR A 5 -35.94 8.48 -87.34
CA TYR A 5 -34.63 8.14 -86.79
C TYR A 5 -33.68 7.53 -87.86
N ASN A 6 -34.24 6.80 -88.83
CA ASN A 6 -33.45 6.07 -89.83
C ASN A 6 -32.97 6.92 -91.02
N SER A 7 -33.44 8.15 -91.19
CA SER A 7 -33.09 9.00 -92.35
C SER A 7 -31.81 9.82 -92.16
N GLY A 8 -31.19 9.81 -90.96
CA GLY A 8 -29.86 10.37 -90.70
C GLY A 8 -29.71 11.89 -90.89
N ASN A 9 -30.75 12.61 -91.31
CA ASN A 9 -30.74 14.04 -91.57
C ASN A 9 -31.79 14.74 -90.71
N CYS A 10 -31.44 15.06 -89.47
CA CYS A 10 -32.17 16.06 -88.70
C CYS A 10 -31.19 16.90 -87.88
N VAL A 11 -30.86 18.08 -88.40
CA VAL A 11 -30.40 19.21 -87.58
C VAL A 11 -31.67 19.82 -87.01
N ILE A 12 -31.85 19.75 -85.69
CA ILE A 12 -32.91 20.51 -85.01
C ILE A 12 -32.47 21.97 -85.05
N ASP A 13 -33.05 22.72 -85.97
CA ASP A 13 -32.85 24.16 -86.06
C ASP A 13 -33.42 24.81 -84.79
N LYS A 14 -32.62 25.64 -84.12
CA LYS A 14 -33.07 26.43 -82.96
C LYS A 14 -34.08 27.45 -83.46
N GLN A 15 -35.36 27.08 -83.52
CA GLN A 15 -36.42 28.08 -83.64
C GLN A 15 -36.45 28.90 -82.36
N GLU A 16 -36.15 30.19 -82.48
CA GLU A 16 -36.52 31.20 -81.49
C GLU A 16 -38.05 31.20 -81.35
N LEU A 17 -38.53 30.61 -80.26
CA LEU A 17 -39.96 30.56 -79.92
C LEU A 17 -40.39 31.90 -79.33
N THR A 18 -40.58 32.91 -80.17
CA THR A 18 -41.25 34.16 -79.78
C THR A 18 -42.75 34.06 -80.05
N GLY A 19 -43.56 34.01 -78.99
CA GLY A 19 -44.99 34.39 -79.05
C GLY A 19 -46.04 33.30 -78.81
N ASN A 20 -45.66 32.03 -78.60
CA ASN A 20 -46.63 30.99 -78.22
C ASN A 20 -46.40 30.59 -76.76
N SER A 21 -47.28 31.04 -75.86
CA SER A 21 -47.20 30.74 -74.42
C SER A 21 -47.15 29.24 -74.15
N THR A 22 -47.82 28.41 -74.94
CA THR A 22 -47.77 26.94 -74.81
C THR A 22 -46.41 26.38 -75.19
N ALA A 23 -45.74 26.93 -76.20
CA ALA A 23 -44.41 26.46 -76.63
C ALA A 23 -43.28 27.00 -75.75
N ILE A 24 -43.41 28.23 -75.26
CA ILE A 24 -42.51 28.81 -74.24
C ILE A 24 -42.67 28.04 -72.92
N ASN A 25 -43.90 27.73 -72.51
CA ASN A 25 -44.15 26.87 -71.36
C ASN A 25 -43.58 25.47 -71.61
N ALA A 26 -43.84 24.84 -72.76
CA ALA A 26 -43.28 23.53 -73.08
C ALA A 26 -41.73 23.53 -73.09
N GLY A 27 -41.09 24.57 -73.62
CA GLY A 27 -39.64 24.73 -73.58
C GLY A 27 -39.09 24.96 -72.17
N THR A 28 -39.79 25.76 -71.36
CA THR A 28 -39.43 26.00 -69.94
C THR A 28 -39.64 24.73 -69.11
N PHE A 29 -40.73 23.99 -69.33
CA PHE A 29 -41.01 22.68 -68.72
C PHE A 29 -39.94 21.65 -69.10
N ASN A 30 -39.55 21.59 -70.37
CA ASN A 30 -38.52 20.66 -70.81
C ASN A 30 -37.15 21.01 -70.22
N ASN A 31 -36.83 22.30 -70.08
CA ASN A 31 -35.62 22.76 -69.39
C ASN A 31 -35.64 22.41 -67.89
N ILE A 32 -36.76 22.58 -67.19
CA ILE A 32 -36.90 22.22 -65.77
C ILE A 32 -36.72 20.70 -65.56
N ILE A 33 -37.34 19.87 -66.41
CA ILE A 33 -37.19 18.40 -66.37
C ILE A 33 -35.74 17.98 -66.64
N LEU A 34 -35.07 18.67 -67.56
CA LEU A 34 -33.66 18.39 -67.87
C LEU A 34 -32.73 18.90 -66.78
N GLU A 35 -33.03 19.99 -66.10
CA GLU A 35 -32.16 20.59 -65.07
C GLU A 35 -32.27 19.88 -63.72
N ASP A 36 -33.48 19.60 -63.22
CA ASP A 36 -33.71 18.92 -61.94
C ASP A 36 -34.84 17.87 -62.02
N PRO A 37 -34.58 16.72 -62.68
CA PRO A 37 -35.59 15.69 -62.91
C PRO A 37 -36.15 15.14 -61.60
N PHE A 38 -35.32 14.99 -60.55
CA PHE A 38 -35.79 14.47 -59.26
C PHE A 38 -36.84 15.41 -58.64
N ARG A 39 -36.54 16.71 -58.59
CA ARG A 39 -37.47 17.70 -58.05
C ARG A 39 -38.78 17.75 -58.83
N TYR A 40 -38.70 17.83 -60.17
CA TYR A 40 -39.89 17.88 -61.02
C TYR A 40 -40.83 16.69 -60.77
N TYR A 41 -40.30 15.47 -60.77
CA TYR A 41 -41.14 14.29 -60.60
C TYR A 41 -41.61 14.12 -59.14
N SER A 42 -40.84 14.59 -58.15
CA SER A 42 -41.28 14.62 -56.75
C SER A 42 -42.47 15.57 -56.55
N GLU A 43 -42.44 16.75 -57.17
CA GLU A 43 -43.55 17.72 -57.14
C GLU A 43 -44.78 17.17 -57.87
N LYS A 44 -44.58 16.49 -59.00
CA LYS A 44 -45.66 15.81 -59.73
C LYS A 44 -46.37 14.77 -58.86
N ILE A 45 -45.62 13.85 -58.25
CA ILE A 45 -46.18 12.83 -57.35
C ILE A 45 -46.85 13.48 -56.14
N LEU A 46 -46.24 14.50 -55.52
CA LEU A 46 -46.85 15.23 -54.41
C LEU A 46 -48.20 15.86 -54.81
N SER A 47 -48.30 16.42 -56.02
CA SER A 47 -49.56 16.99 -56.52
C SER A 47 -50.66 15.94 -56.64
N GLU A 48 -50.33 14.73 -57.12
CA GLU A 48 -51.26 13.60 -57.23
C GLU A 48 -51.72 13.06 -55.85
N TYR A 49 -50.87 13.18 -54.83
CA TYR A 49 -51.18 12.76 -53.45
C TYR A 49 -51.94 13.81 -52.63
N SER A 50 -51.77 15.09 -52.94
CA SER A 50 -52.42 16.21 -52.23
C SER A 50 -53.96 16.14 -52.26
N GLU A 51 -54.53 15.41 -53.21
CA GLU A 51 -55.97 15.20 -53.39
C GLU A 51 -56.55 14.05 -52.56
N LYS A 52 -55.72 13.16 -51.96
CA LYS A 52 -56.18 11.93 -51.31
C LYS A 52 -56.11 11.93 -49.77
N ILE A 53 -54.99 12.32 -49.14
CA ILE A 53 -54.77 12.21 -47.67
C ILE A 53 -53.81 13.32 -47.15
N LEU A 54 -54.31 14.24 -46.31
CA LEU A 54 -53.56 15.42 -45.82
C LEU A 54 -52.39 15.09 -44.87
N SER A 55 -52.47 14.01 -44.08
CA SER A 55 -51.43 13.62 -43.11
C SER A 55 -50.18 13.04 -43.79
N GLU A 56 -50.37 12.15 -44.75
CA GLU A 56 -49.29 11.48 -45.51
C GLU A 56 -48.54 12.46 -46.41
N TYR A 57 -49.24 13.47 -46.94
CA TYR A 57 -48.64 14.51 -47.79
C TYR A 57 -47.47 15.24 -47.13
N SER A 58 -47.61 15.62 -45.86
CA SER A 58 -46.57 16.35 -45.12
C SER A 58 -45.32 15.51 -44.87
N GLU A 59 -45.51 14.22 -44.56
CA GLU A 59 -44.43 13.27 -44.31
C GLU A 59 -43.69 12.89 -45.60
N LEU A 60 -44.43 12.66 -46.69
CA LEU A 60 -43.86 12.36 -47.99
C LEU A 60 -43.07 13.56 -48.54
N LYS A 61 -43.61 14.78 -48.36
CA LYS A 61 -42.90 16.01 -48.71
C LYS A 61 -41.56 16.13 -47.99
N ARG A 62 -41.53 15.90 -46.67
CA ARG A 62 -40.28 15.90 -45.88
C ARG A 62 -39.30 14.84 -46.35
N THR A 63 -39.80 13.66 -46.73
CA THR A 63 -38.99 12.55 -47.23
C THR A 63 -38.35 12.89 -48.57
N PHE A 64 -39.09 13.46 -49.52
CA PHE A 64 -38.51 13.90 -50.80
C PHE A 64 -37.52 15.04 -50.63
N THR A 65 -37.80 16.03 -49.75
CA THR A 65 -36.83 17.08 -49.43
C THR A 65 -35.55 16.50 -48.82
N LEU A 66 -35.65 15.52 -47.91
CA LEU A 66 -34.50 14.82 -47.35
C LEU A 66 -33.65 14.15 -48.45
N VAL A 67 -34.30 13.40 -49.34
CA VAL A 67 -33.61 12.70 -50.44
C VAL A 67 -32.91 13.71 -51.34
N GLU A 68 -33.58 14.81 -51.70
CA GLU A 68 -33.04 15.88 -52.55
C GLU A 68 -31.74 16.47 -51.98
N VAL A 69 -31.68 16.66 -50.66
CA VAL A 69 -30.49 17.16 -49.96
C VAL A 69 -29.39 16.09 -49.88
N PHE A 70 -29.75 14.82 -49.74
CA PHE A 70 -28.76 13.73 -49.60
C PHE A 70 -28.06 13.39 -50.91
N ILE A 71 -28.74 13.51 -52.05
CA ILE A 71 -28.23 13.05 -53.36
C ILE A 71 -27.37 14.10 -54.05
N ASN A 72 -26.38 13.63 -54.81
CA ASN A 72 -25.69 14.44 -55.81
C ASN A 72 -26.54 14.44 -57.09
N LYS A 73 -27.24 15.54 -57.34
CA LYS A 73 -28.21 15.68 -58.45
C LYS A 73 -27.58 15.43 -59.82
N GLU A 74 -26.38 15.96 -60.06
CA GLU A 74 -25.66 15.77 -61.33
C GLU A 74 -25.29 14.31 -61.55
N ARG A 75 -24.74 13.65 -60.53
CA ARG A 75 -24.36 12.23 -60.61
C ARG A 75 -25.56 11.30 -60.75
N LEU A 76 -26.66 11.61 -60.07
CA LEU A 76 -27.89 10.84 -60.20
C LEU A 76 -28.47 10.98 -61.62
N LYS A 77 -28.46 12.20 -62.18
CA LYS A 77 -28.85 12.47 -63.56
C LYS A 77 -28.03 11.70 -64.59
N ASP A 78 -26.71 11.69 -64.43
CA ASP A 78 -25.80 10.91 -65.29
C ASP A 78 -26.11 9.41 -65.22
N ARG A 79 -26.32 8.86 -64.01
CA ARG A 79 -26.62 7.44 -63.83
C ARG A 79 -27.98 7.03 -64.36
N PHE A 80 -28.98 7.88 -64.20
CA PHE A 80 -30.32 7.57 -64.68
C PHE A 80 -30.48 7.86 -66.17
N LEU A 81 -29.53 8.58 -66.79
CA LEU A 81 -29.55 9.01 -68.20
C LEU A 81 -30.80 9.86 -68.51
N GLY A 82 -31.32 10.58 -67.52
CA GLY A 82 -32.59 11.31 -67.64
C GLY A 82 -33.83 10.43 -67.89
N MET A 83 -33.72 9.11 -67.70
CA MET A 83 -34.86 8.20 -67.93
C MET A 83 -35.90 8.35 -66.83
N TYR A 84 -37.05 8.89 -67.22
CA TYR A 84 -38.26 9.07 -66.41
C TYR A 84 -38.60 7.87 -65.50
N SER A 85 -38.66 6.67 -66.08
CA SER A 85 -39.11 5.47 -65.36
C SER A 85 -38.27 5.14 -64.12
N LYS A 86 -37.00 5.55 -64.09
CA LYS A 86 -36.09 5.32 -62.95
C LYS A 86 -36.34 6.28 -61.79
N TYR A 87 -36.71 7.53 -62.09
CA TYR A 87 -37.07 8.51 -61.07
C TYR A 87 -38.41 8.15 -60.42
N GLU A 88 -39.40 7.71 -61.22
CA GLU A 88 -40.66 7.16 -60.68
C GLU A 88 -40.42 5.94 -59.81
N GLU A 89 -39.62 4.96 -60.27
CA GLU A 89 -39.29 3.78 -59.48
C GLU A 89 -38.63 4.16 -58.13
N LEU A 90 -37.74 5.16 -58.11
CA LEU A 90 -37.14 5.67 -56.87
C LEU A 90 -38.18 6.28 -55.92
N MET A 91 -39.12 7.08 -56.42
CA MET A 91 -40.12 7.74 -55.57
C MET A 91 -41.20 6.77 -55.09
N GLU A 92 -41.61 5.82 -55.93
CA GLU A 92 -42.53 4.75 -55.54
C GLU A 92 -42.00 3.92 -54.36
N CYS A 93 -40.68 3.77 -54.22
CA CYS A 93 -40.06 3.10 -53.07
C CYS A 93 -40.38 3.79 -51.72
N PHE A 94 -40.63 5.11 -51.72
CA PHE A 94 -40.97 5.86 -50.50
C PHE A 94 -42.46 5.90 -50.20
N ILE A 95 -43.29 5.49 -51.16
CA ILE A 95 -44.75 5.51 -51.07
C ILE A 95 -45.30 4.17 -50.57
N ARG A 96 -44.67 3.04 -50.94
CA ARG A 96 -45.15 1.70 -50.59
C ARG A 96 -44.80 1.37 -49.12
N GLU A 97 -45.79 1.26 -48.25
CA GLU A 97 -45.66 0.68 -46.91
C GLU A 97 -45.48 -0.85 -47.01
N GLU A 98 -44.29 -1.36 -47.32
CA GLU A 98 -43.80 -2.68 -46.90
C GLU A 98 -42.37 -2.97 -47.39
N GLY A 99 -41.41 -2.91 -46.46
CA GLY A 99 -40.02 -3.30 -46.70
C GLY A 99 -39.78 -4.81 -46.69
N LYS A 100 -40.16 -5.55 -47.75
CA LYS A 100 -39.81 -6.98 -47.87
C LYS A 100 -39.32 -7.49 -49.22
N GLU A 101 -39.27 -6.68 -50.27
CA GLU A 101 -38.45 -7.06 -51.42
C GLU A 101 -37.04 -6.52 -51.21
N GLN A 102 -36.14 -7.46 -50.92
CA GLN A 102 -34.70 -7.25 -51.01
C GLN A 102 -34.45 -6.76 -52.44
N ILE A 103 -34.29 -5.43 -52.62
CA ILE A 103 -34.02 -4.86 -53.95
C ILE A 103 -32.78 -5.58 -54.47
N ASN A 104 -33.00 -6.45 -55.46
CA ASN A 104 -31.96 -7.34 -55.95
C ASN A 104 -30.88 -6.47 -56.58
N LEU A 105 -29.63 -6.60 -56.11
CA LEU A 105 -28.48 -5.79 -56.53
C LEU A 105 -27.96 -6.21 -57.93
N ASP A 106 -28.86 -6.51 -58.85
CA ASP A 106 -28.56 -7.18 -60.12
C ASP A 106 -28.70 -6.25 -61.34
N ASP A 107 -28.89 -4.94 -61.13
CA ASP A 107 -28.95 -3.95 -62.19
C ASP A 107 -28.32 -2.60 -61.79
N GLY A 108 -27.64 -1.94 -62.74
CA GLY A 108 -26.74 -0.81 -62.50
C GLY A 108 -27.41 0.41 -61.84
N TYR A 109 -28.69 0.67 -62.12
CA TYR A 109 -29.44 1.79 -61.52
C TYR A 109 -30.28 1.38 -60.30
N LYS A 110 -30.72 0.12 -60.22
CA LYS A 110 -31.48 -0.40 -59.06
C LYS A 110 -30.63 -0.44 -57.80
N SER A 111 -29.33 -0.72 -57.95
CA SER A 111 -28.35 -0.61 -56.87
C SER A 111 -28.24 0.83 -56.32
N VAL A 112 -28.39 1.84 -57.18
CA VAL A 112 -28.41 3.26 -56.78
C VAL A 112 -29.66 3.58 -55.96
N ILE A 113 -30.83 3.14 -56.44
CA ILE A 113 -32.11 3.29 -55.73
C ILE A 113 -32.03 2.62 -54.35
N ALA A 114 -31.53 1.38 -54.30
CA ALA A 114 -31.36 0.62 -53.06
C ALA A 114 -30.47 1.36 -52.05
N CYS A 115 -29.35 1.96 -52.49
CA CYS A 115 -28.49 2.74 -51.62
C CYS A 115 -29.20 3.97 -51.06
N ILE A 116 -29.86 4.76 -51.93
CA ILE A 116 -30.58 5.98 -51.53
C ILE A 116 -31.65 5.65 -50.48
N VAL A 117 -32.52 4.68 -50.78
CA VAL A 117 -33.63 4.30 -49.90
C VAL A 117 -33.13 3.75 -48.55
N ASN A 118 -32.11 2.90 -48.56
CA ASN A 118 -31.60 2.29 -47.32
C ASN A 118 -30.85 3.27 -46.43
N VAL A 119 -30.31 4.36 -46.97
CA VAL A 119 -29.68 5.43 -46.19
C VAL A 119 -30.73 6.41 -45.66
N THR A 120 -31.61 6.93 -46.52
CA THR A 120 -32.54 8.01 -46.14
C THR A 120 -33.61 7.57 -45.14
N LYS A 121 -33.99 6.28 -45.11
CA LYS A 121 -35.02 5.77 -44.18
C LYS A 121 -34.72 5.99 -42.70
N TYR A 122 -33.47 6.23 -42.32
CA TYR A 122 -33.06 6.46 -40.93
C TYR A 122 -33.06 7.93 -40.52
N PHE A 123 -33.33 8.85 -41.45
CA PHE A 123 -33.27 10.29 -41.20
C PHE A 123 -34.63 10.96 -41.44
N GLU A 124 -34.82 12.11 -40.82
CA GLU A 124 -35.98 12.97 -41.00
C GLU A 124 -35.53 14.42 -41.17
N TYR A 125 -36.13 15.11 -42.13
CA TYR A 125 -35.83 16.51 -42.39
C TYR A 125 -36.37 17.41 -41.27
N LYS A 126 -35.51 18.26 -40.70
CA LYS A 126 -35.89 19.23 -39.67
C LYS A 126 -36.18 20.58 -40.34
N ASN A 127 -37.43 21.02 -40.30
CA ASN A 127 -37.82 22.35 -40.79
C ASN A 127 -36.96 23.41 -40.08
N ASN A 128 -36.12 24.14 -40.84
CA ASN A 128 -35.40 25.39 -40.51
C ASN A 128 -33.88 25.39 -40.72
N ASP A 129 -33.23 24.26 -41.07
CA ASP A 129 -31.78 24.25 -41.39
C ASP A 129 -31.50 23.22 -42.49
N GLU A 130 -31.08 23.69 -43.67
CA GLU A 130 -31.05 22.90 -44.92
C GLU A 130 -30.14 21.66 -44.86
N ASN A 131 -29.26 21.57 -43.87
CA ASN A 131 -28.32 20.45 -43.73
C ASN A 131 -28.42 19.71 -42.39
N CYS A 132 -29.50 19.86 -41.63
CA CYS A 132 -29.65 19.26 -40.30
C CYS A 132 -30.85 18.30 -40.23
N PHE A 133 -30.64 17.09 -39.71
CA PHE A 133 -31.60 15.99 -39.77
C PHE A 133 -31.76 15.31 -38.41
N SER A 134 -32.99 14.92 -38.05
CA SER A 134 -33.22 14.03 -36.91
C SER A 134 -33.01 12.57 -37.33
N ILE A 135 -32.63 11.71 -36.40
CA ILE A 135 -32.42 10.28 -36.64
C ILE A 135 -33.61 9.49 -36.10
N LYS A 136 -34.27 8.71 -36.96
CA LYS A 136 -35.43 7.90 -36.57
C LYS A 136 -35.02 6.89 -35.49
N GLY A 137 -35.78 6.82 -34.40
CA GLY A 137 -35.52 5.92 -33.29
C GLY A 137 -34.49 6.40 -32.26
N ASN A 138 -33.91 7.59 -32.41
CA ASN A 138 -33.06 8.19 -31.38
C ASN A 138 -33.20 9.72 -31.31
N ARG A 139 -33.74 10.23 -30.20
CA ARG A 139 -33.97 11.67 -29.96
C ARG A 139 -32.71 12.47 -29.63
N HIS A 140 -31.60 11.80 -29.33
CA HIS A 140 -30.36 12.38 -28.85
C HIS A 140 -29.30 12.52 -29.96
N LEU A 141 -29.59 12.08 -31.18
CA LEU A 141 -28.68 12.19 -32.32
C LEU A 141 -29.23 13.10 -33.39
N ILE A 142 -28.32 13.82 -34.02
CA ILE A 142 -28.60 14.75 -35.12
C ILE A 142 -27.61 14.46 -36.24
N GLY A 143 -28.10 14.31 -37.47
CA GLY A 143 -27.28 14.19 -38.66
C GLY A 143 -27.03 15.57 -39.28
N LYS A 144 -25.83 15.81 -39.80
CA LYS A 144 -25.51 17.00 -40.58
C LYS A 144 -24.59 16.65 -41.75
N ILE A 145 -24.89 17.19 -42.94
CA ILE A 145 -23.97 17.06 -44.08
C ILE A 145 -22.92 18.18 -43.99
N THR A 146 -21.65 17.81 -44.04
CA THR A 146 -20.50 18.72 -44.04
C THR A 146 -19.57 18.41 -45.21
N THR A 147 -18.54 19.24 -45.40
CA THR A 147 -17.48 19.01 -46.39
C THR A 147 -16.72 17.70 -46.16
N HIS A 148 -16.78 17.14 -44.95
CA HIS A 148 -16.07 15.93 -44.56
C HIS A 148 -16.95 14.68 -44.58
N GLY A 149 -18.25 14.79 -44.89
CA GLY A 149 -19.17 13.67 -44.95
C GLY A 149 -20.50 13.92 -44.24
N LEU A 150 -21.23 12.84 -43.95
CA LEU A 150 -22.40 12.88 -43.08
C LEU A 150 -21.92 12.73 -41.62
N GLU A 151 -22.08 13.78 -40.82
CA GLU A 151 -21.71 13.82 -39.41
C GLU A 151 -22.92 13.51 -38.53
N ILE A 152 -22.81 12.47 -37.70
CA ILE A 152 -23.74 12.18 -36.62
C ILE A 152 -23.20 12.83 -35.35
N SER A 153 -23.95 13.79 -34.80
CA SER A 153 -23.61 14.52 -33.59
C SER A 153 -24.58 14.23 -32.46
N TYR A 154 -24.06 14.26 -31.23
CA TYR A 154 -24.86 14.13 -30.02
C TYR A 154 -25.56 15.45 -29.69
N SER A 155 -26.79 15.34 -29.21
CA SER A 155 -27.59 16.44 -28.68
C SER A 155 -27.18 16.78 -27.25
N SER A 156 -27.26 18.05 -26.87
CA SER A 156 -27.05 18.53 -25.49
C SER A 156 -28.08 18.02 -24.48
N THR A 157 -29.11 17.31 -24.95
CA THR A 157 -30.15 16.71 -24.11
C THR A 157 -29.67 15.51 -23.29
N ILE A 158 -28.51 14.92 -23.61
CA ILE A 158 -27.93 13.82 -22.84
C ILE A 158 -27.39 14.37 -21.52
N GLN A 159 -27.91 13.87 -20.41
CA GLN A 159 -27.51 14.30 -19.06
C GLN A 159 -26.90 13.17 -18.25
N THR A 160 -27.15 11.91 -18.60
CA THR A 160 -26.58 10.76 -17.88
C THR A 160 -25.65 9.92 -18.75
N TYR A 161 -24.78 9.16 -18.09
CA TYR A 161 -23.84 8.27 -18.78
C TYR A 161 -24.55 7.05 -19.39
N GLU A 162 -25.65 6.57 -18.80
CA GLU A 162 -26.48 5.50 -19.34
C GLU A 162 -27.12 5.93 -20.67
N GLU A 163 -27.71 7.14 -20.73
CA GLU A 163 -28.25 7.70 -21.97
C GLU A 163 -27.17 7.81 -23.05
N TYR A 164 -25.95 8.21 -22.66
CA TYR A 164 -24.80 8.26 -23.56
C TYR A 164 -24.40 6.89 -24.10
N LEU A 165 -24.36 5.85 -23.25
CA LEU A 165 -24.02 4.49 -23.68
C LEU A 165 -25.04 3.93 -24.67
N GLU A 166 -26.34 4.06 -24.37
CA GLU A 166 -27.42 3.62 -25.25
C GLU A 166 -27.38 4.37 -26.58
N THR A 167 -27.19 5.68 -26.53
CA THR A 167 -27.12 6.54 -27.72
C THR A 167 -25.88 6.22 -28.57
N THR A 168 -24.72 5.99 -27.94
CA THR A 168 -23.48 5.64 -28.64
C THR A 168 -23.59 4.28 -29.31
N LYS A 169 -24.15 3.28 -28.60
CA LYS A 169 -24.41 1.95 -29.18
C LYS A 169 -25.33 2.06 -30.39
N PHE A 170 -26.40 2.86 -30.29
CA PHE A 170 -27.30 3.13 -31.42
C PHE A 170 -26.56 3.78 -32.60
N ALA A 171 -25.71 4.79 -32.35
CA ALA A 171 -24.94 5.47 -33.39
C ALA A 171 -23.96 4.52 -34.10
N GLU A 172 -23.27 3.66 -33.36
CA GLU A 172 -22.37 2.64 -33.91
C GLU A 172 -23.12 1.59 -34.75
N ASP A 173 -24.26 1.11 -34.26
CA ASP A 173 -25.08 0.14 -34.99
C ASP A 173 -25.72 0.77 -36.24
N LEU A 174 -26.10 2.04 -36.17
CA LEU A 174 -26.55 2.80 -37.33
C LEU A 174 -25.42 2.93 -38.36
N LYS A 175 -24.20 3.27 -37.92
CA LYS A 175 -23.04 3.33 -38.80
C LYS A 175 -22.79 2.00 -39.53
N LYS A 176 -22.78 0.88 -38.80
CA LYS A 176 -22.63 -0.47 -39.41
C LYS A 176 -23.71 -0.77 -40.45
N LYS A 177 -24.95 -0.31 -40.24
CA LYS A 177 -26.06 -0.50 -41.19
C LYS A 177 -25.93 0.37 -42.44
N LEU A 178 -25.41 1.60 -42.30
CA LEU A 178 -25.31 2.57 -43.39
C LEU A 178 -24.05 2.41 -44.24
N GLU A 179 -22.93 2.03 -43.63
CA GLU A 179 -21.59 2.01 -44.23
C GLU A 179 -21.51 1.19 -45.54
N PRO A 180 -22.14 -0.01 -45.68
CA PRO A 180 -22.13 -0.74 -46.94
C PRO A 180 -22.76 0.03 -48.11
N TYR A 181 -23.86 0.76 -47.86
CA TYR A 181 -24.57 1.53 -48.88
C TYR A 181 -23.81 2.80 -49.26
N ILE A 182 -23.19 3.46 -48.27
CA ILE A 182 -22.35 4.64 -48.51
C ILE A 182 -21.11 4.25 -49.33
N ILE A 183 -20.42 3.16 -48.97
CA ILE A 183 -19.26 2.65 -49.71
C ILE A 183 -19.64 2.27 -51.14
N CYS A 184 -20.78 1.59 -51.32
CA CYS A 184 -21.31 1.25 -52.64
C CYS A 184 -21.55 2.54 -53.46
N ALA A 185 -22.25 3.52 -52.89
CA ALA A 185 -22.52 4.77 -53.56
C ALA A 185 -21.23 5.52 -53.96
N THR A 186 -20.22 5.56 -53.09
CA THR A 186 -18.94 6.21 -53.36
C THR A 186 -18.14 5.47 -54.44
N THR A 187 -18.08 4.14 -54.39
CA THR A 187 -17.32 3.31 -55.34
C THR A 187 -17.89 3.38 -56.75
N TYR A 188 -19.23 3.39 -56.87
CA TYR A 188 -19.90 3.26 -58.15
C TYR A 188 -20.41 4.58 -58.73
N GLY A 189 -20.11 5.75 -58.15
CA GLY A 189 -20.37 7.03 -58.84
C GLY A 189 -20.79 8.22 -57.98
N ASN A 190 -20.53 8.17 -56.67
CA ASN A 190 -20.74 9.28 -55.73
C ASN A 190 -22.16 9.86 -55.78
N PHE A 191 -23.16 9.00 -55.55
CA PHE A 191 -24.57 9.38 -55.66
C PHE A 191 -25.08 10.22 -54.49
N PHE A 192 -24.35 10.27 -53.38
CA PHE A 192 -24.64 11.14 -52.24
C PHE A 192 -23.76 12.40 -52.29
N GLN A 193 -24.19 13.47 -51.60
CA GLN A 193 -23.38 14.67 -51.38
C GLN A 193 -22.22 14.45 -50.39
N PHE A 194 -22.16 13.27 -49.76
CA PHE A 194 -21.14 12.84 -48.81
C PHE A 194 -20.56 11.48 -49.22
N GLY A 195 -19.28 11.23 -48.89
CA GLY A 195 -18.58 9.99 -49.23
C GLY A 195 -18.38 9.01 -48.07
N ASN A 196 -18.66 9.44 -46.84
CA ASN A 196 -18.32 8.77 -45.60
C ASN A 196 -19.25 9.22 -44.45
N LEU A 197 -19.24 8.45 -43.37
CA LEU A 197 -20.04 8.68 -42.17
C LEU A 197 -19.12 8.86 -40.95
N LEU A 198 -19.29 9.96 -40.24
CA LEU A 198 -18.52 10.33 -39.05
C LEU A 198 -19.45 10.39 -37.83
N ILE A 199 -18.96 9.93 -36.67
CA ILE A 199 -19.65 10.09 -35.39
C ILE A 199 -18.79 11.06 -34.57
N ASN A 200 -19.32 12.24 -34.29
CA ASN A 200 -18.61 13.28 -33.54
C ASN A 200 -18.55 12.92 -32.06
N LYS A 201 -17.51 13.37 -31.36
CA LYS A 201 -17.43 13.18 -29.90
C LYS A 201 -18.43 14.10 -29.20
N ILE A 202 -19.02 13.62 -28.11
CA ILE A 202 -19.84 14.47 -27.24
C ILE A 202 -18.93 15.35 -26.37
N GLU A 203 -19.32 16.61 -26.20
CA GLU A 203 -18.59 17.60 -25.39
C GLU A 203 -19.55 18.24 -24.38
N ASN A 204 -18.99 18.86 -23.33
CA ASN A 204 -19.74 19.64 -22.33
C ASN A 204 -20.87 18.86 -21.62
N VAL A 205 -20.60 17.61 -21.27
CA VAL A 205 -21.52 16.75 -20.51
C VAL A 205 -21.13 16.66 -19.02
N PRO A 206 -22.09 16.43 -18.12
CA PRO A 206 -21.84 16.30 -16.68
C PRO A 206 -21.28 14.92 -16.29
N PHE A 207 -20.51 14.28 -17.18
CA PHE A 207 -19.86 12.99 -16.97
C PHE A 207 -18.64 12.86 -17.89
N ILE A 208 -17.81 11.84 -17.67
CA ILE A 208 -16.71 11.49 -18.58
C ILE A 208 -17.26 10.58 -19.69
N PRO A 209 -17.26 11.02 -20.97
CA PRO A 209 -17.81 10.24 -22.09
C PRO A 209 -16.83 9.17 -22.59
N GLU A 210 -16.21 8.42 -21.68
CA GLU A 210 -15.25 7.37 -21.99
C GLU A 210 -15.69 6.06 -21.35
N ARG A 211 -15.44 4.95 -22.04
CA ARG A 211 -15.77 3.62 -21.52
C ARG A 211 -14.76 3.21 -20.45
N ILE A 212 -15.01 3.58 -19.21
CA ILE A 212 -14.10 3.31 -18.10
C ILE A 212 -14.33 1.89 -17.57
N LYS A 213 -13.24 1.13 -17.44
CA LYS A 213 -13.20 -0.18 -16.79
C LYS A 213 -11.87 -0.32 -16.09
N PHE A 214 -11.81 -1.19 -15.08
CA PHE A 214 -10.52 -1.66 -14.61
C PHE A 214 -9.77 -2.33 -15.77
N ARG A 215 -8.48 -2.04 -15.95
CA ARG A 215 -7.65 -2.66 -17.00
C ARG A 215 -7.23 -4.12 -16.64
N VAL A 216 -8.15 -4.87 -16.02
CA VAL A 216 -8.15 -6.32 -15.76
C VAL A 216 -9.62 -6.74 -15.79
N SER A 217 -9.94 -7.98 -16.20
CA SER A 217 -11.33 -8.45 -16.16
C SER A 217 -11.91 -8.33 -14.75
N ASN A 218 -13.10 -7.72 -14.61
CA ASN A 218 -13.80 -7.58 -13.32
C ASN A 218 -14.01 -8.94 -12.63
N GLU A 219 -14.18 -10.02 -13.41
CA GLU A 219 -14.34 -11.41 -12.91
C GLU A 219 -13.09 -11.94 -12.18
N ILE A 220 -11.92 -11.36 -12.44
CA ILE A 220 -10.65 -11.78 -11.83
C ILE A 220 -10.38 -10.97 -10.55
N ILE A 221 -11.01 -9.82 -10.37
CA ILE A 221 -10.77 -8.93 -9.22
C ILE A 221 -11.00 -9.64 -7.88
N PRO A 222 -12.14 -10.32 -7.63
CA PRO A 222 -12.34 -11.07 -6.39
C PRO A 222 -11.27 -12.16 -6.19
N ASN A 223 -10.90 -12.84 -7.28
CA ASN A 223 -9.88 -13.90 -7.32
C ASN A 223 -8.44 -13.38 -7.19
N LEU A 224 -8.21 -12.06 -7.31
CA LEU A 224 -6.93 -11.41 -7.03
C LEU A 224 -6.85 -10.99 -5.57
N ILE A 225 -7.96 -10.53 -4.98
CA ILE A 225 -7.97 -9.92 -3.65
C ILE A 225 -7.79 -10.97 -2.55
N GLU A 226 -8.57 -12.06 -2.60
CA GLU A 226 -8.52 -13.10 -1.56
C GLU A 226 -7.14 -13.79 -1.48
N PRO A 227 -6.43 -14.10 -2.58
CA PRO A 227 -5.06 -14.61 -2.49
C PRO A 227 -4.00 -13.58 -2.08
N LEU A 228 -4.23 -12.28 -2.30
CA LEU A 228 -3.24 -11.21 -2.00
C LEU A 228 -3.34 -10.70 -0.55
N TYR A 229 -4.53 -10.73 0.05
CA TYR A 229 -4.82 -10.17 1.37
C TYR A 229 -5.54 -11.15 2.32
N GLY A 230 -5.97 -12.32 1.84
CA GLY A 230 -6.85 -13.20 2.60
C GLY A 230 -8.23 -12.58 2.86
N ASN A 231 -8.95 -13.11 3.85
CA ASN A 231 -10.17 -12.52 4.39
C ASN A 231 -9.86 -11.63 5.61
N THR A 232 -8.97 -10.64 5.43
CA THR A 232 -8.56 -9.69 6.47
C THR A 232 -9.17 -8.29 6.18
N PRO A 233 -10.42 -8.02 6.61
CA PRO A 233 -11.11 -6.77 6.30
C PRO A 233 -10.35 -5.55 6.79
N GLU A 234 -9.62 -5.69 7.89
CA GLU A 234 -8.76 -4.65 8.40
C GLU A 234 -7.80 -4.17 7.28
N CYS A 235 -7.17 -5.06 6.50
CA CYS A 235 -6.18 -4.64 5.49
C CYS A 235 -6.75 -3.66 4.45
N GLY A 236 -8.05 -3.78 4.14
CA GLY A 236 -8.77 -2.84 3.29
C GLY A 236 -8.85 -1.44 3.88
N LEU A 237 -9.24 -1.31 5.15
CA LEU A 237 -9.27 -0.02 5.85
C LEU A 237 -7.89 0.63 5.89
N ARG A 238 -6.86 -0.20 6.14
CA ARG A 238 -5.46 0.23 6.18
C ARG A 238 -4.97 0.82 4.88
N GLU A 239 -5.39 0.25 3.76
CA GLU A 239 -5.04 0.74 2.44
C GLU A 239 -5.71 2.08 2.13
N ILE A 240 -6.98 2.24 2.48
CA ILE A 240 -7.73 3.48 2.23
C ILE A 240 -7.12 4.62 3.05
N ILE A 241 -6.90 4.42 4.35
CA ILE A 241 -6.32 5.45 5.22
C ILE A 241 -4.89 5.80 4.80
N GLN A 242 -4.08 4.84 4.37
CA GLN A 242 -2.75 5.14 3.85
C GLN A 242 -2.78 5.95 2.56
N ASN A 243 -3.72 5.65 1.67
CA ASN A 243 -3.89 6.46 0.46
C ASN A 243 -4.31 7.89 0.79
N ALA A 244 -5.15 8.07 1.81
CA ALA A 244 -5.49 9.36 2.38
C ALA A 244 -4.25 10.09 2.96
N CYS A 245 -3.47 9.44 3.82
CA CYS A 245 -2.24 10.02 4.41
C CYS A 245 -1.24 10.44 3.32
N ASP A 246 -1.01 9.59 2.31
CA ASP A 246 -0.13 9.91 1.18
C ASP A 246 -0.65 11.13 0.39
N ALA A 247 -1.96 11.22 0.16
CA ALA A 247 -2.57 12.34 -0.55
C ALA A 247 -2.42 13.67 0.22
N MET A 248 -2.48 13.61 1.55
CA MET A 248 -2.19 14.74 2.43
C MET A 248 -0.71 15.16 2.36
N LYS A 249 0.22 14.19 2.36
CA LYS A 249 1.68 14.45 2.23
C LYS A 249 2.07 15.03 0.85
N GLU A 250 1.32 14.70 -0.20
CA GLU A 250 1.52 15.27 -1.53
C GLU A 250 1.00 16.71 -1.68
N LEU A 251 0.11 17.16 -0.79
CA LEU A 251 -0.42 18.51 -0.82
C LEU A 251 0.66 19.56 -0.49
N SER A 252 0.60 20.72 -1.14
CA SER A 252 1.44 21.86 -0.77
C SER A 252 1.06 22.36 0.62
N LYS A 253 2.02 22.81 1.43
CA LYS A 253 1.70 23.50 2.70
C LYS A 253 0.82 24.75 2.51
N GLU A 254 0.92 25.41 1.36
CA GLU A 254 0.09 26.59 1.03
C GLU A 254 -1.37 26.22 0.70
N ASP A 255 -1.61 24.97 0.30
CA ASP A 255 -2.94 24.45 -0.03
C ASP A 255 -3.56 23.66 1.14
N GLU A 256 -2.90 23.61 2.30
CA GLU A 256 -3.32 22.81 3.44
C GLU A 256 -4.49 23.50 4.18
N ILE A 257 -5.72 23.12 3.86
CA ILE A 257 -6.94 23.66 4.49
C ILE A 257 -7.22 22.94 5.83
N LYS A 258 -7.01 21.63 5.86
CA LYS A 258 -7.18 20.75 7.03
C LYS A 258 -6.05 19.74 7.06
N SER A 259 -5.58 19.41 8.26
CA SER A 259 -4.43 18.53 8.50
C SER A 259 -4.82 17.15 9.06
N TYR A 260 -6.09 16.77 8.93
CA TYR A 260 -6.64 15.53 9.49
C TYR A 260 -7.46 14.75 8.46
N ILE A 261 -7.60 13.44 8.69
CA ILE A 261 -8.46 12.51 7.96
C ILE A 261 -9.68 12.22 8.82
N GLU A 262 -10.86 12.19 8.21
CA GLU A 262 -12.09 11.77 8.88
C GLU A 262 -12.37 10.30 8.56
N LEU A 263 -12.45 9.48 9.61
CA LEU A 263 -12.98 8.13 9.55
C LEU A 263 -14.38 8.16 10.16
N ASN A 264 -15.42 7.88 9.39
CA ASN A 264 -16.80 7.91 9.87
C ASN A 264 -17.46 6.56 9.61
N VAL A 265 -18.03 5.96 10.66
CA VAL A 265 -18.81 4.73 10.58
C VAL A 265 -20.25 5.05 10.94
N GLN A 266 -21.19 4.81 10.03
CA GLN A 266 -22.61 5.05 10.23
C GLN A 266 -23.38 3.75 10.11
N LYS A 267 -23.96 3.28 11.21
CA LYS A 267 -24.84 2.10 11.25
C LYS A 267 -26.28 2.56 10.99
N ASN A 268 -26.82 2.17 9.84
CA ASN A 268 -28.19 2.44 9.41
C ASN A 268 -29.05 1.18 9.51
N SER A 269 -30.37 1.30 9.29
CA SER A 269 -31.28 0.13 9.26
C SER A 269 -30.91 -0.88 8.18
N ASP A 270 -30.28 -0.41 7.10
CA ASP A 270 -30.05 -1.18 5.88
C ASP A 270 -28.61 -1.73 5.79
N GLY A 271 -27.75 -1.42 6.77
CA GLY A 271 -26.34 -1.81 6.83
C GLY A 271 -25.46 -0.73 7.44
N THR A 272 -24.14 -0.97 7.46
CA THR A 272 -23.15 -0.03 7.98
C THR A 272 -22.32 0.57 6.84
N ILE A 273 -22.22 1.90 6.83
CA ILE A 273 -21.38 2.65 5.86
C ILE A 273 -20.10 3.06 6.56
N LEU A 274 -18.95 2.67 6.00
CA LEU A 274 -17.64 3.18 6.40
C LEU A 274 -17.19 4.24 5.41
N LYS A 275 -16.80 5.40 5.91
CA LYS A 275 -16.37 6.54 5.11
C LYS A 275 -15.01 7.03 5.56
N VAL A 276 -14.09 7.20 4.60
CA VAL A 276 -12.79 7.83 4.83
C VAL A 276 -12.70 9.07 3.95
N ARG A 277 -12.44 10.22 4.57
CA ARG A 277 -12.28 11.51 3.89
C ARG A 277 -10.93 12.12 4.21
N ASP A 278 -10.11 12.33 3.18
CA ASP A 278 -8.91 13.16 3.23
C ASP A 278 -9.16 14.53 2.63
N TYR A 279 -8.32 15.51 2.98
CA TYR A 279 -8.32 16.84 2.38
C TYR A 279 -7.05 17.08 1.55
N GLY A 280 -6.53 16.02 0.93
CA GLY A 280 -5.25 16.02 0.24
C GLY A 280 -5.32 16.57 -1.19
N ILE A 281 -4.36 16.16 -2.03
CA ILE A 281 -4.21 16.65 -3.41
C ILE A 281 -5.37 16.29 -4.35
N GLY A 282 -6.16 15.26 -4.00
CA GLY A 282 -7.26 14.71 -4.81
C GLY A 282 -6.81 14.17 -6.18
N MET A 283 -7.78 13.77 -7.02
CA MET A 283 -7.49 13.19 -8.34
C MET A 283 -8.01 14.05 -9.48
N THR A 284 -7.18 14.23 -10.51
CA THR A 284 -7.57 14.81 -11.80
C THR A 284 -8.22 13.76 -12.69
N LYS A 285 -8.85 14.18 -13.80
CA LYS A 285 -9.35 13.24 -14.82
C LYS A 285 -8.26 12.27 -15.29
N ASP A 286 -7.05 12.77 -15.53
CA ASP A 286 -5.92 11.96 -16.00
C ASP A 286 -5.50 10.90 -14.97
N ILE A 287 -5.36 11.29 -13.70
CA ILE A 287 -5.02 10.36 -12.61
C ILE A 287 -6.10 9.27 -12.48
N LEU A 288 -7.38 9.62 -12.57
CA LEU A 288 -8.46 8.65 -12.52
C LEU A 288 -8.34 7.60 -13.63
N LEU A 289 -8.22 8.05 -14.88
CA LEU A 289 -8.25 7.17 -16.06
C LEU A 289 -6.98 6.35 -16.26
N ASN A 290 -5.82 6.91 -15.91
CA ASN A 290 -4.53 6.31 -16.21
C ASN A 290 -3.85 5.67 -14.99
N LYS A 291 -4.31 5.95 -13.77
CA LYS A 291 -3.73 5.41 -12.52
C LYS A 291 -4.77 4.71 -11.66
N TYR A 292 -5.85 5.38 -11.26
CA TYR A 292 -6.82 4.80 -10.31
C TYR A 292 -7.51 3.55 -10.85
N PHE A 293 -8.01 3.59 -12.10
CA PHE A 293 -8.66 2.42 -12.74
C PHE A 293 -7.67 1.46 -13.41
N VAL A 294 -6.36 1.67 -13.26
CA VAL A 294 -5.34 0.82 -13.88
C VAL A 294 -4.62 0.03 -12.80
N ILE A 295 -4.98 -1.25 -12.66
CA ILE A 295 -4.40 -2.14 -11.65
C ILE A 295 -2.89 -2.28 -11.90
N GLY A 296 -2.10 -2.14 -10.84
CA GLY A 296 -0.63 -2.21 -10.90
C GLY A 296 0.05 -0.90 -11.30
N GLU A 297 -0.71 0.14 -11.64
CA GLU A 297 -0.20 1.49 -11.88
C GLU A 297 -0.52 2.39 -10.68
N SER A 298 0.49 3.03 -10.11
CA SER A 298 0.32 4.03 -9.05
C SER A 298 0.86 5.37 -9.55
N SER A 299 0.14 6.46 -9.27
CA SER A 299 0.65 7.82 -9.49
C SER A 299 1.89 8.12 -8.63
N LYS A 300 2.15 7.28 -7.61
CA LYS A 300 3.18 7.46 -6.59
C LYS A 300 4.49 6.71 -6.89
N LYS A 301 4.58 5.97 -8.01
CA LYS A 301 5.81 5.26 -8.43
C LYS A 301 6.95 6.27 -8.66
N GLY A 302 8.05 6.15 -7.90
CA GLY A 302 9.25 6.99 -8.04
C GLY A 302 9.16 8.38 -7.38
N ASN A 303 8.19 8.62 -6.50
CA ASN A 303 7.99 9.91 -5.85
C ASN A 303 8.88 10.07 -4.59
N LYS A 304 9.51 11.25 -4.40
CA LYS A 304 10.52 11.50 -3.34
C LYS A 304 9.93 11.84 -1.95
N ARG A 305 8.60 11.80 -1.78
CA ARG A 305 7.89 12.31 -0.58
C ARG A 305 7.49 11.23 0.44
N ASN A 306 8.26 10.15 0.55
CA ASN A 306 8.06 9.09 1.56
C ASN A 306 6.66 8.43 1.50
N LEU A 307 6.16 8.12 0.30
CA LEU A 307 4.81 7.58 0.09
C LEU A 307 4.80 6.05 0.16
N VAL A 308 3.79 5.48 0.82
CA VAL A 308 3.69 4.04 1.09
C VAL A 308 2.92 3.30 -0.02
N GLY A 309 1.97 3.96 -0.69
CA GLY A 309 1.09 3.37 -1.70
C GLY A 309 1.68 3.22 -3.12
N GLN A 310 2.58 2.26 -3.36
CA GLN A 310 3.24 2.14 -4.68
C GLN A 310 2.69 1.04 -5.61
N PHE A 311 1.91 0.10 -5.08
CA PHE A 311 1.53 -1.13 -5.80
C PHE A 311 0.34 -0.99 -6.76
N GLY A 312 -0.46 0.08 -6.66
CA GLY A 312 -1.58 0.33 -7.59
C GLY A 312 -2.73 -0.68 -7.48
N ILE A 313 -2.90 -1.30 -6.31
CA ILE A 313 -4.01 -2.23 -5.99
C ILE A 313 -4.96 -1.68 -4.93
N GLY A 314 -4.73 -0.43 -4.48
CA GLY A 314 -5.41 0.10 -3.29
C GLY A 314 -6.92 0.29 -3.45
N ALA A 315 -7.39 0.59 -4.67
CA ALA A 315 -8.82 0.63 -4.99
C ALA A 315 -9.49 -0.74 -4.83
N LEU A 316 -8.76 -1.84 -5.04
CA LEU A 316 -9.29 -3.20 -4.92
C LEU A 316 -9.35 -3.68 -3.47
N ALA A 317 -8.44 -3.21 -2.60
CA ALA A 317 -8.42 -3.60 -1.19
C ALA A 317 -9.70 -3.17 -0.45
N ALA A 318 -10.43 -2.16 -0.95
CA ALA A 318 -11.72 -1.74 -0.39
C ALA A 318 -12.79 -2.84 -0.48
N PHE A 319 -12.70 -3.77 -1.44
CA PHE A 319 -13.60 -4.93 -1.52
C PHE A 319 -13.41 -5.97 -0.41
N LEU A 320 -12.34 -5.86 0.40
CA LEU A 320 -12.22 -6.63 1.64
C LEU A 320 -13.27 -6.17 2.68
N LEU A 321 -13.68 -4.90 2.63
CA LEU A 321 -14.65 -4.29 3.52
C LEU A 321 -16.08 -4.42 3.01
N GLY A 322 -16.32 -4.28 1.71
CA GLY A 322 -17.66 -4.11 1.14
C GLY A 322 -17.74 -4.26 -0.38
N ASP A 323 -18.89 -4.69 -0.90
CA ASP A 323 -19.07 -4.94 -2.34
C ASP A 323 -19.47 -3.70 -3.13
N ARG A 324 -19.79 -2.59 -2.47
CA ARG A 324 -20.17 -1.33 -3.11
C ARG A 324 -19.27 -0.21 -2.59
N ILE A 325 -18.47 0.35 -3.48
CA ILE A 325 -17.56 1.46 -3.19
C ILE A 325 -17.99 2.68 -3.99
N ALA A 326 -18.27 3.77 -3.29
CA ALA A 326 -18.50 5.09 -3.87
C ALA A 326 -17.31 6.00 -3.57
N VAL A 327 -16.87 6.74 -4.58
CA VAL A 327 -15.72 7.65 -4.47
C VAL A 327 -16.11 9.01 -5.00
N LYS A 328 -15.79 10.05 -4.22
CA LYS A 328 -15.91 11.45 -4.61
C LYS A 328 -14.54 12.11 -4.46
N THR A 329 -14.04 12.78 -5.49
CA THR A 329 -12.70 13.36 -5.46
C THR A 329 -12.66 14.70 -6.19
N LYS A 330 -11.86 15.61 -5.67
CA LYS A 330 -11.61 16.93 -6.26
C LYS A 330 -10.13 17.24 -6.13
N SER A 331 -9.45 17.44 -7.25
CA SER A 331 -8.05 17.82 -7.21
C SER A 331 -7.90 19.28 -6.76
N CYS A 332 -6.85 19.62 -6.00
CA CYS A 332 -6.50 21.03 -5.77
C CYS A 332 -6.09 21.76 -7.08
N LYS A 333 -5.80 21.00 -8.15
CA LYS A 333 -5.39 21.52 -9.46
C LYS A 333 -6.53 21.67 -10.46
N GLU A 334 -7.72 21.13 -10.17
CA GLU A 334 -8.87 21.15 -11.08
C GLU A 334 -10.14 21.55 -10.33
N ASN A 335 -10.93 22.48 -10.89
CA ASN A 335 -12.22 22.85 -10.31
C ASN A 335 -13.36 21.93 -10.80
N ARG A 336 -13.18 20.62 -10.66
CA ARG A 336 -14.17 19.60 -11.01
C ARG A 336 -14.19 18.52 -9.94
N ILE A 337 -15.39 18.05 -9.62
CA ILE A 337 -15.59 16.94 -8.69
C ILE A 337 -16.02 15.73 -9.51
N TYR A 338 -15.23 14.67 -9.41
CA TYR A 338 -15.57 13.39 -10.02
C TYR A 338 -16.22 12.51 -8.97
N SER A 339 -17.39 11.95 -9.30
CA SER A 339 -18.13 11.03 -8.44
C SER A 339 -18.46 9.77 -9.22
N PHE A 340 -18.18 8.61 -8.63
CA PHE A 340 -18.42 7.32 -9.25
C PHE A 340 -18.59 6.22 -8.22
N GLU A 341 -19.24 5.16 -8.65
CA GLU A 341 -19.48 3.97 -7.84
C GLU A 341 -19.08 2.74 -8.64
N TYR A 342 -18.56 1.72 -7.96
CA TYR A 342 -18.26 0.43 -8.55
C TYR A 342 -18.48 -0.72 -7.57
N SER A 343 -18.83 -1.88 -8.14
CA SER A 343 -19.13 -3.13 -7.44
C SER A 343 -18.60 -4.31 -8.25
N PRO A 344 -18.14 -5.42 -7.63
CA PRO A 344 -17.62 -6.56 -8.37
C PRO A 344 -18.75 -7.37 -9.01
N ASP A 345 -19.96 -7.29 -8.44
CA ASP A 345 -21.13 -8.10 -8.80
C ASP A 345 -22.03 -7.42 -9.85
N SER A 346 -21.49 -6.41 -10.57
CA SER A 346 -22.21 -5.82 -11.70
C SER A 346 -22.38 -6.92 -12.77
N ASN A 347 -23.53 -7.58 -12.75
CA ASN A 347 -23.97 -8.47 -13.81
C ASN A 347 -23.79 -7.70 -15.13
N GLU A 348 -22.95 -8.27 -15.99
CA GLU A 348 -22.44 -7.71 -17.24
C GLU A 348 -21.23 -6.77 -17.11
N ASN A 349 -20.44 -6.80 -18.18
CA ASN A 349 -19.30 -5.96 -18.55
C ASN A 349 -19.62 -4.43 -18.63
N LYS A 350 -20.42 -3.91 -17.70
CA LYS A 350 -20.85 -2.51 -17.62
C LYS A 350 -19.66 -1.63 -17.25
N PRO A 351 -19.42 -0.55 -18.01
CA PRO A 351 -18.38 0.42 -17.66
C PRO A 351 -18.78 1.25 -16.44
N ILE A 352 -17.78 1.74 -15.72
CA ILE A 352 -17.95 2.61 -14.55
C ILE A 352 -18.40 4.00 -15.05
N ALA A 353 -19.52 4.48 -14.52
CA ALA A 353 -20.03 5.82 -14.79
C ALA A 353 -19.33 6.83 -13.89
N VAL A 354 -18.57 7.76 -14.48
CA VAL A 354 -17.95 8.86 -13.73
C VAL A 354 -18.68 10.16 -14.03
N SER A 355 -19.44 10.62 -13.04
CA SER A 355 -20.19 11.87 -13.07
C SER A 355 -19.30 13.04 -12.68
N ILE A 356 -19.54 14.19 -13.29
CA ILE A 356 -18.92 15.48 -12.95
C ILE A 356 -19.97 16.32 -12.25
N ILE A 357 -19.79 16.53 -10.95
CA ILE A 357 -20.77 17.24 -10.11
C ILE A 357 -20.25 18.61 -9.68
N GLN A 358 -21.19 19.50 -9.38
CA GLN A 358 -20.92 20.80 -8.77
C GLN A 358 -21.35 20.76 -7.31
N ASP A 359 -20.41 21.01 -6.42
CA ASP A 359 -20.63 21.08 -4.99
C ASP A 359 -19.59 22.03 -4.41
N GLU A 360 -20.03 23.24 -4.08
CA GLU A 360 -19.15 24.28 -3.55
C GLU A 360 -18.66 23.97 -2.14
N THR A 361 -19.34 23.06 -1.43
CA THR A 361 -18.97 22.64 -0.06
C THR A 361 -17.89 21.56 -0.06
N PHE A 362 -17.67 20.88 -1.19
CA PHE A 362 -16.65 19.85 -1.31
C PHE A 362 -15.28 20.48 -1.63
N GLU A 363 -14.44 20.55 -0.61
CA GLU A 363 -13.03 20.94 -0.69
C GLU A 363 -12.19 19.91 -1.47
N HIS A 364 -10.93 20.22 -1.80
CA HIS A 364 -10.05 19.26 -2.46
C HIS A 364 -9.79 18.01 -1.59
N GLY A 365 -9.33 16.93 -2.21
CA GLY A 365 -9.06 15.63 -1.57
C GLY A 365 -9.97 14.52 -2.11
N THR A 366 -10.02 13.39 -1.40
CA THR A 366 -10.88 12.25 -1.76
C THR A 366 -11.76 11.80 -0.58
N GLU A 367 -12.98 11.38 -0.89
CA GLU A 367 -13.90 10.68 -0.01
C GLU A 367 -14.14 9.28 -0.60
N VAL A 368 -13.95 8.25 0.22
CA VAL A 368 -14.24 6.85 -0.12
C VAL A 368 -15.29 6.34 0.86
N CYS A 369 -16.45 5.97 0.34
CA CYS A 369 -17.54 5.35 1.08
C CYS A 369 -17.62 3.87 0.67
N VAL A 370 -17.72 3.00 1.67
CA VAL A 370 -17.85 1.55 1.48
C VAL A 370 -19.07 1.08 2.25
N ASP A 371 -20.00 0.45 1.54
CA ASP A 371 -21.10 -0.28 2.17
C ASP A 371 -20.55 -1.60 2.70
N LEU A 372 -20.40 -1.71 4.02
CA LEU A 372 -19.74 -2.85 4.64
C LEU A 372 -20.50 -4.15 4.38
N LYS A 373 -19.76 -5.26 4.21
CA LYS A 373 -20.35 -6.59 4.13
C LYS A 373 -21.22 -6.89 5.34
N LYS A 374 -22.18 -7.80 5.16
CA LYS A 374 -23.19 -8.12 6.17
C LYS A 374 -22.57 -8.58 7.50
N ASP A 375 -21.52 -9.41 7.44
CA ASP A 375 -20.80 -9.91 8.61
C ASP A 375 -20.14 -8.80 9.43
N LEU A 376 -19.63 -7.75 8.77
CA LEU A 376 -19.11 -6.55 9.45
C LEU A 376 -20.22 -5.62 9.94
N SER A 377 -21.30 -5.48 9.17
CA SER A 377 -22.43 -4.61 9.51
C SER A 377 -23.22 -5.07 10.73
N GLU A 378 -23.25 -6.39 10.99
CA GLU A 378 -23.92 -6.98 12.16
C GLU A 378 -23.15 -6.78 13.46
N LEU A 379 -21.84 -6.50 13.41
CA LEU A 379 -21.02 -6.28 14.59
C LEU A 379 -21.44 -5.05 15.39
N GLU A 380 -21.29 -5.13 16.70
CA GLU A 380 -21.40 -3.96 17.56
C GLU A 380 -20.15 -3.09 17.47
N GLN A 381 -20.24 -1.82 17.90
CA GLN A 381 -19.17 -0.82 17.73
C GLN A 381 -17.80 -1.35 18.17
N TYR A 382 -17.70 -1.88 19.39
CA TYR A 382 -16.44 -2.38 19.94
C TYR A 382 -15.87 -3.55 19.11
N GLU A 383 -16.72 -4.50 18.70
CA GLU A 383 -16.30 -5.66 17.90
C GLU A 383 -15.83 -5.24 16.51
N LEU A 384 -16.50 -4.25 15.90
CA LEU A 384 -16.11 -3.69 14.62
C LEU A 384 -14.77 -2.95 14.71
N GLU A 385 -14.57 -2.16 15.77
CA GLU A 385 -13.31 -1.46 16.05
C GLU A 385 -12.13 -2.42 16.24
N GLU A 386 -12.35 -3.52 16.97
CA GLU A 386 -11.37 -4.59 17.16
C GLU A 386 -11.11 -5.32 15.82
N LYS A 387 -12.17 -5.67 15.08
CA LYS A 387 -12.08 -6.38 13.80
C LYS A 387 -11.34 -5.56 12.74
N LEU A 388 -11.52 -4.25 12.73
CA LEU A 388 -10.86 -3.32 11.79
C LEU A 388 -9.55 -2.74 12.33
N LYS A 389 -9.16 -3.10 13.56
CA LYS A 389 -7.92 -2.66 14.23
C LYS A 389 -7.73 -1.13 14.24
N ILE A 390 -8.83 -0.40 14.41
CA ILE A 390 -8.87 1.07 14.36
C ILE A 390 -7.88 1.67 15.39
N ASN A 391 -7.81 1.08 16.59
CA ASN A 391 -6.95 1.56 17.67
C ASN A 391 -5.51 1.01 17.65
N GLU A 392 -5.18 0.05 16.77
CA GLU A 392 -3.87 -0.60 16.74
C GLU A 392 -2.96 -0.06 15.64
N TRP A 393 -3.51 0.29 14.48
CA TRP A 393 -2.70 0.58 13.31
C TRP A 393 -2.30 2.03 13.13
N TYR A 394 -3.07 2.93 13.73
CA TYR A 394 -2.97 4.37 13.45
C TYR A 394 -2.60 5.10 14.73
N VAL A 395 -1.31 5.04 15.04
CA VAL A 395 -0.83 5.41 16.37
C VAL A 395 0.13 6.60 16.32
N LEU A 396 0.47 7.14 15.14
CA LEU A 396 1.28 8.36 15.04
C LEU A 396 0.77 9.34 13.99
N PRO A 397 0.67 10.64 14.32
CA PRO A 397 0.17 11.62 13.38
C PRO A 397 1.34 12.23 12.62
N ASP A 398 1.69 11.63 11.49
CA ASP A 398 2.05 12.51 10.37
C ASP A 398 0.78 13.18 9.83
N CYS A 399 -0.38 12.56 10.04
CA CYS A 399 -1.72 13.07 9.75
C CYS A 399 -2.68 12.59 10.84
N GLU A 400 -3.40 13.51 11.49
CA GLU A 400 -4.37 13.19 12.55
C GLU A 400 -5.57 12.44 11.96
N ILE A 401 -6.10 11.43 12.67
CA ILE A 401 -7.33 10.75 12.28
C ILE A 401 -8.42 11.10 13.30
N LYS A 402 -9.51 11.68 12.83
CA LYS A 402 -10.73 11.92 13.62
C LYS A 402 -11.73 10.83 13.30
N TYR A 403 -12.05 10.03 14.31
CA TYR A 403 -12.98 8.92 14.17
C TYR A 403 -14.35 9.29 14.73
N PHE A 404 -15.39 9.03 13.94
CA PHE A 404 -16.78 9.24 14.30
C PHE A 404 -17.53 7.93 14.16
N TYR A 405 -18.31 7.56 15.17
CA TYR A 405 -19.27 6.46 15.11
C TYR A 405 -20.67 7.05 15.29
N ASN A 406 -21.56 6.85 14.31
CA ASN A 406 -22.91 7.43 14.28
C ASN A 406 -22.93 8.96 14.53
N ASN A 407 -21.95 9.67 13.93
CA ASN A 407 -21.72 11.12 14.08
C ASN A 407 -21.26 11.59 15.47
N GLU A 408 -20.94 10.67 16.38
CA GLU A 408 -20.30 10.99 17.66
C GLU A 408 -18.80 10.75 17.56
N GLU A 409 -18.01 11.77 17.91
CA GLU A 409 -16.54 11.68 17.91
C GLU A 409 -16.05 10.70 18.98
N GLN A 410 -15.17 9.80 18.57
CA GLN A 410 -14.59 8.75 19.40
C GLN A 410 -13.10 9.02 19.62
N ILE A 411 -12.56 8.55 20.74
CA ILE A 411 -11.14 8.69 21.05
C ILE A 411 -10.37 7.55 20.38
N ILE A 412 -9.43 7.89 19.51
CA ILE A 412 -8.46 6.94 18.94
C ILE A 412 -7.17 7.00 19.76
N ASN A 413 -6.59 5.83 20.01
CA ASN A 413 -5.26 5.73 20.61
C ASN A 413 -4.19 6.37 19.71
N SER A 414 -3.48 7.38 20.22
CA SER A 414 -2.46 8.12 19.46
C SER A 414 -1.22 8.38 20.32
N PHE A 415 -0.04 8.10 19.77
CA PHE A 415 1.28 8.43 20.35
C PHE A 415 1.71 9.87 20.02
N ALA A 416 0.73 10.76 19.89
CA ALA A 416 0.88 12.18 19.61
C ALA A 416 0.82 13.04 20.87
N GLY A 417 1.45 14.22 20.81
CA GLY A 417 1.35 15.24 21.84
C GLY A 417 2.47 15.17 22.87
N GLU A 418 2.46 16.12 23.81
CA GLU A 418 3.54 16.35 24.78
C GLU A 418 3.80 15.16 25.71
N LEU A 419 2.86 14.22 25.79
CA LEU A 419 2.95 13.01 26.61
C LEU A 419 3.86 11.91 26.03
N TYR A 420 4.21 12.00 24.74
CA TYR A 420 5.01 11.00 24.03
C TYR A 420 6.32 11.63 23.51
N GLU A 421 7.42 11.41 24.23
CA GLU A 421 8.73 11.98 23.90
C GLU A 421 9.47 11.12 22.85
N TRP A 422 9.46 11.59 21.60
CA TRP A 422 10.20 10.97 20.49
C TRP A 422 11.63 11.50 20.40
N LYS A 423 12.62 10.61 20.49
CA LYS A 423 14.05 10.95 20.47
C LYS A 423 14.66 10.59 19.14
N SER A 424 15.28 11.58 18.47
CA SER A 424 15.99 11.36 17.21
C SER A 424 17.24 10.50 17.41
N VAL A 425 17.48 9.61 16.47
CA VAL A 425 18.61 8.67 16.42
C VAL A 425 19.62 9.09 15.36
N SER A 426 19.13 9.53 14.20
CA SER A 426 19.96 9.93 13.08
C SER A 426 19.24 10.95 12.20
N ASP A 427 19.92 12.06 11.91
CA ASP A 427 19.52 13.02 10.88
C ASP A 427 20.23 12.71 9.56
N ARG A 428 20.14 11.46 9.08
CA ARG A 428 20.62 11.16 7.72
C ARG A 428 19.59 11.70 6.74
N SER A 429 20.03 12.32 5.65
CA SER A 429 19.14 12.91 4.63
C SER A 429 18.14 11.91 4.01
N GLU A 430 18.41 10.61 4.14
CA GLU A 430 17.60 9.52 3.57
C GLU A 430 16.67 8.84 4.59
N PHE A 431 16.94 8.95 5.90
CA PHE A 431 16.21 8.26 6.96
C PHE A 431 16.08 9.16 8.20
N ASP A 432 14.86 9.55 8.54
CA ASP A 432 14.53 10.16 9.84
C ASP A 432 14.06 9.05 10.78
N ILE A 433 14.91 8.67 11.73
CA ILE A 433 14.66 7.58 12.68
C ILE A 433 14.51 8.18 14.08
N LYS A 434 13.38 7.90 14.72
CA LYS A 434 13.07 8.30 16.10
C LYS A 434 12.67 7.07 16.90
N TYR A 435 12.95 7.07 18.20
CA TYR A 435 12.40 6.07 19.11
C TYR A 435 11.62 6.75 20.24
N LEU A 436 10.59 6.07 20.70
CA LEU A 436 9.76 6.55 21.79
C LEU A 436 10.43 6.23 23.13
N ASP A 437 10.86 7.27 23.83
CA ASP A 437 11.45 7.13 25.16
C ASP A 437 10.36 7.37 26.21
N ASN A 438 9.65 6.31 26.64
CA ASN A 438 8.56 6.50 27.59
C ASN A 438 8.62 5.55 28.79
N LYS A 439 8.73 6.15 30.00
CA LYS A 439 8.61 5.49 31.32
C LYS A 439 7.16 5.14 31.68
N LYS A 440 6.17 5.53 30.87
CA LYS A 440 4.74 5.38 31.15
C LYS A 440 4.01 4.33 30.31
N ILE A 441 4.49 4.00 29.10
CA ILE A 441 3.97 2.83 28.33
C ILE A 441 4.19 1.53 29.13
N GLU A 442 5.25 1.47 29.94
CA GLU A 442 5.49 0.38 30.89
C GLU A 442 4.49 0.32 32.06
N LYS A 443 3.57 1.30 32.18
CA LYS A 443 2.57 1.41 33.27
C LYS A 443 1.11 1.46 32.79
N ASP A 444 0.88 1.46 31.48
CA ASP A 444 -0.45 1.59 30.89
C ASP A 444 -0.86 0.25 30.26
N ASP A 445 -1.60 -0.56 31.02
CA ASP A 445 -2.06 -1.89 30.61
C ASP A 445 -3.04 -1.84 29.42
N SER A 446 -3.50 -0.65 29.00
CA SER A 446 -4.38 -0.48 27.83
C SER A 446 -3.67 -0.71 26.49
N PHE A 447 -2.34 -0.63 26.45
CA PHE A 447 -1.56 -0.93 25.25
C PHE A 447 -1.08 -2.39 25.27
N THR A 448 -1.85 -3.25 24.62
CA THR A 448 -1.54 -4.69 24.43
C THR A 448 -0.40 -4.93 23.43
N ASN A 449 -0.01 -3.92 22.65
CA ASN A 449 0.99 -4.07 21.59
C ASN A 449 2.42 -4.05 22.12
N LYS A 450 3.14 -5.15 21.86
CA LYS A 450 4.59 -5.24 22.02
C LYS A 450 5.28 -4.14 21.18
N PRO A 451 6.47 -3.67 21.54
CA PRO A 451 7.20 -2.64 20.79
C PRO A 451 7.29 -2.98 19.29
N GLN A 452 6.87 -2.04 18.45
CA GLN A 452 6.73 -2.22 16.99
C GLN A 452 7.36 -1.06 16.22
N ILE A 453 7.44 -1.21 14.91
CA ILE A 453 7.98 -0.20 13.99
C ILE A 453 6.83 0.55 13.34
N ILE A 454 6.95 1.86 13.30
CA ILE A 454 6.00 2.77 12.66
C ILE A 454 6.68 3.32 11.41
N TYR A 455 6.24 2.85 10.24
CA TYR A 455 6.84 3.16 8.95
C TYR A 455 6.02 4.24 8.24
N ASN A 456 6.59 5.43 8.04
CA ASN A 456 5.93 6.59 7.43
C ASN A 456 4.55 6.91 8.05
N GLY A 457 4.43 6.75 9.38
CA GLY A 457 3.20 6.97 10.16
C GLY A 457 2.31 5.73 10.34
N LEU A 458 2.61 4.61 9.67
CA LEU A 458 1.84 3.37 9.77
C LEU A 458 2.45 2.38 10.77
N MET A 459 1.66 1.86 11.71
CA MET A 459 2.12 0.74 12.53
C MET A 459 2.32 -0.53 11.68
N VAL A 460 3.54 -1.04 11.70
CA VAL A 460 3.91 -2.32 11.10
C VAL A 460 4.18 -3.30 12.25
N PRO A 461 3.36 -4.35 12.44
CA PRO A 461 3.50 -5.31 13.53
C PRO A 461 4.70 -6.27 13.36
N THR A 462 5.77 -5.81 12.72
CA THR A 462 7.03 -6.53 12.62
C THR A 462 7.68 -6.58 14.01
N LEU A 463 7.85 -7.80 14.52
CA LEU A 463 8.73 -8.03 15.66
C LEU A 463 10.17 -7.77 15.22
N TYR A 464 10.91 -7.03 16.03
CA TYR A 464 12.32 -6.80 15.82
C TYR A 464 13.10 -7.13 17.09
N GLU A 465 14.33 -7.57 16.92
CA GLU A 465 15.25 -7.81 18.01
C GLU A 465 16.34 -6.76 17.99
N VAL A 466 16.41 -5.92 19.03
CA VAL A 466 17.56 -5.02 19.24
C VAL A 466 18.80 -5.80 19.70
N GLY A 467 18.61 -7.10 20.02
CA GLY A 467 19.65 -8.13 20.05
C GLY A 467 20.85 -7.82 20.92
N THR A 468 20.73 -7.98 22.25
CA THR A 468 21.77 -8.55 23.12
C THR A 468 21.10 -9.06 24.41
N THR A 469 21.77 -9.94 25.15
CA THR A 469 21.38 -10.34 26.51
C THR A 469 21.30 -9.13 27.48
N TYR A 470 22.01 -8.06 27.15
CA TYR A 470 22.27 -6.93 28.04
C TYR A 470 21.46 -5.68 27.75
N LEU A 471 20.77 -5.61 26.61
CA LEU A 471 19.91 -4.46 26.31
C LEU A 471 18.49 -4.75 26.79
N LYS A 472 18.04 -3.96 27.76
CA LYS A 472 16.73 -4.09 28.40
C LYS A 472 15.63 -3.44 27.57
N LYS A 473 15.90 -2.24 27.06
CA LYS A 473 14.89 -1.36 26.48
C LYS A 473 14.49 -1.78 25.07
N ARG A 474 13.18 -1.79 24.83
CA ARG A 474 12.56 -2.11 23.53
C ARG A 474 11.52 -1.03 23.21
N PRO A 475 11.91 0.08 22.57
CA PRO A 475 11.02 1.22 22.36
C PRO A 475 10.17 1.07 21.08
N PHE A 476 9.04 1.76 20.95
CA PHE A 476 8.48 1.95 19.61
C PHE A 476 9.49 2.73 18.75
N ILE A 477 9.65 2.34 17.47
CA ILE A 477 10.57 3.00 16.55
C ILE A 477 9.73 3.61 15.43
N SER A 478 9.87 4.91 15.19
CA SER A 478 9.29 5.60 14.04
C SER A 478 10.37 5.84 13.00
N ILE A 479 10.07 5.56 11.74
CA ILE A 479 10.93 5.83 10.60
C ILE A 479 10.16 6.57 9.52
N SER A 480 10.76 7.64 9.00
CA SER A 480 10.30 8.36 7.82
C SER A 480 11.35 8.29 6.71
N THR A 481 11.01 7.68 5.57
CA THR A 481 11.93 7.53 4.42
C THR A 481 11.22 7.40 3.06
N SER A 482 11.93 7.83 2.01
CA SER A 482 11.58 7.68 0.59
C SER A 482 12.53 6.73 -0.12
N ALA A 483 13.51 6.17 0.60
CA ALA A 483 14.48 5.28 0.02
C ALA A 483 13.88 3.90 -0.24
N ASP A 484 14.11 3.35 -1.44
CA ASP A 484 13.68 2.00 -1.83
C ASP A 484 14.46 0.87 -1.11
N ASN A 485 15.31 1.23 -0.15
CA ASN A 485 16.14 0.30 0.61
C ASN A 485 15.35 -0.50 1.65
N ILE A 486 14.15 -0.02 2.01
CA ILE A 486 13.23 -0.68 2.94
C ILE A 486 11.96 -1.07 2.19
N SER A 487 11.57 -2.33 2.28
CA SER A 487 10.35 -2.84 1.63
C SER A 487 9.46 -3.55 2.63
N LEU A 488 8.15 -3.27 2.53
CA LEU A 488 7.11 -3.99 3.27
C LEU A 488 6.54 -5.11 2.39
N ASN A 489 5.98 -6.14 3.02
CA ASN A 489 5.16 -7.12 2.30
C ASN A 489 3.86 -6.45 1.77
N LEU A 490 3.13 -7.14 0.90
CA LEU A 490 1.90 -6.63 0.28
C LEU A 490 0.84 -6.21 1.31
N GLU A 491 0.65 -7.05 2.33
CA GLU A 491 -0.23 -6.77 3.46
C GLU A 491 0.34 -5.76 4.45
N ARG A 492 1.50 -5.13 4.19
CA ARG A 492 2.25 -4.20 5.05
C ARG A 492 2.27 -4.57 6.54
N SER A 493 2.23 -5.86 6.84
CA SER A 493 2.28 -6.45 8.17
C SER A 493 3.73 -6.78 8.58
N ARG A 494 4.65 -6.86 7.60
CA ARG A 494 6.06 -7.21 7.81
C ARG A 494 7.00 -6.34 6.98
N ILE A 495 8.13 -5.93 7.56
CA ILE A 495 9.31 -5.43 6.82
C ILE A 495 10.07 -6.63 6.26
N GLU A 496 10.21 -6.72 4.93
CA GLU A 496 10.91 -7.81 4.25
C GLU A 496 12.39 -7.53 4.02
N LYS A 497 12.74 -6.27 3.81
CA LYS A 497 14.11 -5.83 3.54
C LYS A 497 14.41 -4.55 4.29
N GLY A 498 15.65 -4.41 4.77
CA GLY A 498 16.15 -3.17 5.35
C GLY A 498 15.83 -2.97 6.83
N LEU A 499 15.32 -3.98 7.54
CA LEU A 499 15.04 -3.91 8.98
C LEU A 499 16.28 -3.49 9.80
N ASP A 500 17.46 -4.01 9.46
CA ASP A 500 18.73 -3.69 10.11
C ASP A 500 19.12 -2.21 9.97
N LEU A 501 18.73 -1.56 8.88
CA LEU A 501 18.96 -0.11 8.65
C LEU A 501 18.17 0.74 9.66
N ILE A 502 17.08 0.18 10.20
CA ILE A 502 16.23 0.82 11.20
C ILE A 502 16.74 0.51 12.61
N VAL A 503 16.97 -0.79 12.89
CA VAL A 503 17.21 -1.28 14.25
C VAL A 503 18.63 -0.98 14.73
N ASN A 504 19.65 -1.07 13.87
CA ASN A 504 21.05 -0.89 14.28
C ASN A 504 21.36 0.53 14.79
N PRO A 505 20.93 1.62 14.12
CA PRO A 505 21.14 2.97 14.64
C PRO A 505 20.48 3.16 16.02
N VAL A 506 19.26 2.66 16.19
CA VAL A 506 18.53 2.73 17.47
C VAL A 506 19.31 1.98 18.55
N LYS A 507 19.79 0.77 18.23
CA LYS A 507 20.61 -0.05 19.13
C LYS A 507 21.84 0.68 19.64
N GLU A 508 22.61 1.30 18.74
CA GLU A 508 23.82 2.05 19.09
C GLU A 508 23.51 3.21 20.06
N VAL A 509 22.44 3.97 19.80
CA VAL A 509 22.03 5.09 20.67
C VAL A 509 21.57 4.58 22.05
N LEU A 510 20.79 3.50 22.10
CA LEU A 510 20.34 2.93 23.37
C LEU A 510 21.51 2.41 24.21
N ILE A 511 22.49 1.74 23.58
CA ILE A 511 23.72 1.28 24.26
C ILE A 511 24.49 2.49 24.79
N LYS A 512 24.76 3.50 23.95
CA LYS A 512 25.50 4.70 24.33
C LYS A 512 24.88 5.38 25.55
N ARG A 513 23.56 5.57 25.56
CA ARG A 513 22.84 6.14 26.70
C ARG A 513 22.92 5.28 27.96
N GLY A 514 22.81 3.96 27.81
CA GLY A 514 22.98 3.03 28.92
C GLY A 514 24.36 3.13 29.57
N LEU A 515 25.40 3.32 28.75
CA LEU A 515 26.79 3.52 29.19
C LEU A 515 27.04 4.89 29.82
N GLU A 516 26.43 5.96 29.29
CA GLU A 516 26.49 7.30 29.87
C GLU A 516 25.90 7.31 31.30
N ILE A 517 24.73 6.70 31.49
CA ILE A 517 24.12 6.55 32.82
C ILE A 517 25.00 5.71 33.75
N LEU A 518 25.61 4.62 33.25
CA LEU A 518 26.55 3.82 34.04
C LEU A 518 27.73 4.66 34.56
N LYS A 519 28.25 5.58 33.72
CA LYS A 519 29.33 6.50 34.10
C LYS A 519 28.90 7.52 35.15
N GLU A 520 27.68 8.05 35.05
CA GLU A 520 27.09 8.96 36.04
C GLU A 520 26.81 8.26 37.37
N GLU A 521 26.34 7.01 37.31
CA GLU A 521 25.99 6.20 38.47
C GLU A 521 27.14 5.34 39.00
N LYS A 522 28.39 5.68 38.67
CA LYS A 522 29.58 4.92 39.11
C LYS A 522 29.62 4.69 40.63
N ASN A 523 29.07 5.63 41.40
CA ASN A 523 29.00 5.54 42.86
C ASN A 523 28.03 4.45 43.37
N LYS A 524 27.14 3.93 42.53
CA LYS A 524 26.31 2.75 42.83
C LYS A 524 27.05 1.43 42.63
N ILE A 525 28.16 1.47 41.90
CA ILE A 525 29.02 0.31 41.63
C ILE A 525 30.14 0.25 42.65
N VAL A 526 30.79 1.38 42.92
CA VAL A 526 31.86 1.53 43.90
C VAL A 526 31.57 2.74 44.77
N SER A 527 31.58 2.61 46.09
CA SER A 527 31.38 3.74 47.00
C SER A 527 32.50 4.77 46.90
N GLU A 528 32.30 5.98 47.45
CA GLU A 528 33.34 7.02 47.49
C GLU A 528 34.60 6.56 48.25
N ASP A 529 34.42 5.70 49.27
CA ASP A 529 35.51 5.11 50.02
C ASP A 529 36.20 3.94 49.28
N GLY A 530 35.65 3.51 48.15
CA GLY A 530 36.18 2.45 47.29
C GLY A 530 35.53 1.07 47.44
N GLU A 531 34.47 0.90 48.24
CA GLU A 531 33.82 -0.41 48.40
C GLU A 531 33.04 -0.83 47.16
N ILE A 532 33.26 -2.05 46.66
CA ILE A 532 32.51 -2.64 45.55
C ILE A 532 31.10 -3.01 46.04
N LEU A 533 30.09 -2.30 45.55
CA LEU A 533 28.70 -2.47 45.96
C LEU A 533 27.95 -3.51 45.10
N THR A 534 28.29 -3.61 43.81
CA THR A 534 27.69 -4.59 42.89
C THR A 534 28.69 -5.07 41.84
N THR A 535 28.53 -6.30 41.37
CA THR A 535 29.40 -6.93 40.37
C THR A 535 28.75 -7.03 38.98
N THR A 536 27.49 -6.64 38.92
CA THR A 536 26.72 -6.46 37.68
C THR A 536 25.96 -5.15 37.76
N TYR A 537 25.72 -4.51 36.63
CA TYR A 537 25.02 -3.24 36.58
C TYR A 537 23.81 -3.27 35.65
N SER A 538 22.75 -2.62 36.09
CA SER A 538 21.47 -2.52 35.40
C SER A 538 20.94 -1.11 35.54
N ASN A 539 20.32 -0.59 34.48
CA ASN A 539 19.57 0.67 34.48
C ASN A 539 18.34 0.56 33.56
N ASP A 540 17.76 1.70 33.19
CA ASP A 540 16.58 1.77 32.32
C ASP A 540 16.85 1.25 30.88
N TYR A 541 18.11 1.19 30.45
CA TYR A 541 18.52 0.82 29.09
C TYR A 541 19.21 -0.55 29.03
N ILE A 542 20.08 -0.82 30.00
CA ILE A 542 20.91 -2.02 30.07
C ILE A 542 20.53 -2.90 31.27
N ASN A 543 20.69 -4.21 31.13
CA ASN A 543 20.31 -5.20 32.12
C ASN A 543 21.47 -6.17 32.39
N ASN A 544 21.84 -6.29 33.65
CA ASN A 544 22.80 -7.25 34.20
C ASN A 544 24.13 -7.30 33.42
N ILE A 545 24.66 -6.13 33.06
CA ILE A 545 25.98 -6.04 32.44
C ILE A 545 27.03 -6.50 33.46
N PRO A 546 27.86 -7.50 33.12
CA PRO A 546 28.93 -7.96 33.99
C PRO A 546 30.06 -6.93 34.06
N LEU A 547 30.63 -6.75 35.26
CA LEU A 547 31.71 -5.81 35.50
C LEU A 547 33.01 -6.52 35.88
N PHE A 548 34.14 -5.89 35.56
CA PHE A 548 35.45 -6.22 36.10
C PHE A 548 36.01 -5.02 36.88
N PHE A 549 36.97 -5.27 37.77
CA PHE A 549 37.53 -4.28 38.68
C PHE A 549 39.06 -4.29 38.64
N TYR A 550 39.67 -3.12 38.60
CA TYR A 550 41.09 -2.85 38.84
C TYR A 550 41.22 -1.97 40.07
N LYS A 551 42.43 -1.84 40.62
CA LYS A 551 42.70 -0.98 41.80
C LYS A 551 42.09 0.43 41.73
N ASN A 552 42.12 1.04 40.55
CA ASN A 552 41.77 2.45 40.35
C ASN A 552 40.55 2.64 39.44
N GLY A 553 39.67 1.64 39.33
CA GLY A 553 38.45 1.77 38.53
C GLY A 553 37.88 0.43 38.09
N PHE A 554 36.74 0.48 37.43
CA PHE A 554 36.06 -0.71 36.93
C PHE A 554 35.74 -0.53 35.44
N GLY A 555 35.33 -1.62 34.81
CA GLY A 555 34.88 -1.59 33.42
C GLY A 555 33.92 -2.73 33.12
N ILE A 556 33.49 -2.77 31.86
CA ILE A 556 32.49 -3.72 31.39
C ILE A 556 33.17 -4.97 30.84
N LEU A 557 32.75 -6.13 31.31
CA LEU A 557 33.30 -7.41 30.87
C LEU A 557 32.72 -7.80 29.50
N SER A 558 33.55 -7.73 28.45
CA SER A 558 33.20 -8.20 27.10
C SER A 558 33.07 -9.72 27.07
N SER A 559 32.14 -10.28 26.29
CA SER A 559 31.97 -11.74 26.15
C SER A 559 33.16 -12.46 25.50
N LYS A 560 34.10 -11.71 24.90
CA LYS A 560 35.34 -12.23 24.31
C LYS A 560 36.57 -12.06 25.23
N TYR A 561 36.38 -11.74 26.51
CA TYR A 561 37.51 -11.61 27.42
C TYR A 561 38.26 -12.94 27.54
N ASN A 562 39.59 -12.86 27.55
CA ASN A 562 40.44 -14.03 27.70
C ASN A 562 40.73 -14.22 29.20
N ASN A 563 40.46 -15.41 29.74
CA ASN A 563 40.60 -15.68 31.18
C ASN A 563 42.03 -15.46 31.71
N TYR A 564 43.05 -15.46 30.83
CA TYR A 564 44.44 -15.26 31.22
C TYR A 564 44.77 -13.86 31.78
N ASN A 565 43.92 -12.86 31.54
CA ASN A 565 44.16 -11.47 31.99
C ASN A 565 43.33 -11.06 33.20
N PHE A 566 42.43 -11.92 33.68
CA PHE A 566 41.48 -11.61 34.75
C PHE A 566 41.44 -12.73 35.79
N ILE A 567 41.42 -12.35 37.07
CA ILE A 567 41.21 -13.29 38.18
C ILE A 567 39.71 -13.41 38.44
N GLU A 568 39.17 -14.63 38.37
CA GLU A 568 37.77 -14.91 38.67
C GLU A 568 37.58 -15.22 40.16
N VAL A 569 36.65 -14.48 40.79
CA VAL A 569 36.35 -14.56 42.22
C VAL A 569 34.93 -15.07 42.42
N TYR A 570 34.80 -16.26 42.99
CA TYR A 570 33.52 -16.92 43.27
C TYR A 570 33.18 -16.84 44.76
N THR A 571 32.09 -16.11 45.06
CA THR A 571 31.65 -15.87 46.44
C THR A 571 30.25 -16.41 46.71
N TYR A 572 29.97 -16.76 47.97
CA TYR A 572 28.63 -17.19 48.40
C TYR A 572 27.80 -16.01 48.93
N LEU A 573 26.77 -15.62 48.16
CA LEU A 573 25.63 -14.73 48.48
C LEU A 573 25.92 -13.45 49.29
N GLY A 574 25.76 -12.29 48.62
CA GLY A 574 24.96 -11.18 49.16
C GLY A 574 25.64 -9.82 49.38
N SER A 575 26.95 -9.76 49.60
CA SER A 575 27.69 -8.49 49.64
C SER A 575 29.18 -8.77 49.70
N LEU A 576 29.89 -8.48 48.62
CA LEU A 576 31.34 -8.40 48.65
C LEU A 576 31.69 -7.05 49.28
N GLN A 577 31.93 -6.99 50.58
CA GLN A 577 32.63 -5.83 51.16
C GLN A 577 34.11 -5.93 50.75
N VAL A 578 34.43 -5.65 49.48
CA VAL A 578 35.81 -5.58 48.98
C VAL A 578 36.06 -4.16 48.57
N ASN A 579 37.16 -3.56 49.03
CA ASN A 579 37.53 -2.24 48.57
C ASN A 579 38.41 -2.36 47.32
N ILE A 580 38.09 -1.56 46.32
CA ILE A 580 38.79 -1.51 45.05
C ILE A 580 40.26 -1.13 45.24
N ASN A 581 40.58 -0.25 46.20
CA ASN A 581 41.94 0.20 46.49
C ASN A 581 42.86 -0.92 47.01
N ASP A 582 42.28 -2.03 47.48
CA ASP A 582 43.02 -3.18 47.98
C ASP A 582 43.49 -4.07 46.82
N LEU A 583 42.83 -3.96 45.65
CA LEU A 583 43.15 -4.75 44.47
C LEU A 583 44.58 -4.49 44.00
N LYS A 584 45.20 -5.50 43.39
CA LYS A 584 46.56 -5.38 42.89
C LYS A 584 46.61 -4.51 41.64
N GLU A 585 47.59 -3.60 41.60
CA GLU A 585 47.83 -2.76 40.42
C GLU A 585 48.10 -3.64 39.18
N GLY A 586 47.45 -3.30 38.07
CA GLY A 586 47.61 -4.02 36.79
C GLY A 586 46.94 -5.40 36.70
N VAL A 587 46.14 -5.82 37.68
CA VAL A 587 45.38 -7.08 37.66
C VAL A 587 43.88 -6.81 37.65
N GLY A 588 43.17 -7.41 36.68
CA GLY A 588 41.72 -7.31 36.59
C GLY A 588 41.02 -8.41 37.39
N TYR A 589 39.92 -8.08 38.06
CA TYR A 589 39.15 -9.00 38.88
C TYR A 589 37.70 -9.08 38.40
N VAL A 590 37.16 -10.29 38.27
CA VAL A 590 35.76 -10.53 37.91
C VAL A 590 35.07 -11.27 39.05
N PHE A 591 34.11 -10.62 39.69
CA PHE A 591 33.39 -11.20 40.82
C PHE A 591 32.09 -11.86 40.37
N LYS A 592 32.02 -13.19 40.46
CA LYS A 592 30.88 -14.01 40.06
C LYS A 592 30.09 -14.45 41.29
N ASN A 593 28.91 -13.87 41.46
CA ASN A 593 27.98 -14.20 42.54
C ASN A 593 26.97 -15.26 42.06
N ARG A 594 27.43 -16.48 41.77
CA ARG A 594 26.59 -17.61 41.32
C ARG A 594 26.94 -18.88 42.11
N MET A 595 25.93 -19.66 42.48
CA MET A 595 26.13 -21.09 42.80
C MET A 595 26.55 -21.79 41.51
N LEU A 596 27.82 -22.16 41.39
CA LEU A 596 28.32 -22.96 40.28
C LEU A 596 28.00 -24.44 40.47
N ASP A 597 27.86 -25.17 39.36
CA ASP A 597 27.80 -26.63 39.38
C ASP A 597 29.11 -27.19 39.94
N LYS A 598 28.99 -28.20 40.80
CA LYS A 598 30.10 -28.91 41.44
C LYS A 598 31.14 -29.44 40.45
N SER A 599 30.71 -29.85 39.26
CA SER A 599 31.59 -30.38 38.20
C SER A 599 32.45 -29.28 37.61
N VAL A 600 31.86 -28.10 37.37
CA VAL A 600 32.56 -26.91 36.85
C VAL A 600 33.57 -26.38 37.88
N LEU A 601 33.19 -26.38 39.15
CA LEU A 601 34.12 -26.05 40.24
C LEU A 601 35.27 -27.06 40.34
N ALA A 602 35.01 -28.34 40.11
CA ALA A 602 36.05 -29.37 40.07
C ALA A 602 37.01 -29.16 38.90
N ASP A 603 36.50 -28.84 37.69
CA ASP A 603 37.34 -28.45 36.54
C ASP A 603 38.23 -27.25 36.89
N PHE A 604 37.69 -26.23 37.57
CA PHE A 604 38.49 -25.07 37.97
C PHE A 604 39.58 -25.39 39.01
N ILE A 605 39.29 -26.28 39.96
CA ILE A 605 40.27 -26.75 40.95
C ILE A 605 41.40 -27.52 40.26
N GLU A 606 41.09 -28.27 39.22
CA GLU A 606 42.06 -29.08 38.46
C GLU A 606 42.89 -28.22 37.48
N ASP A 607 42.24 -27.35 36.71
CA ASP A 607 42.80 -26.73 35.49
C ASP A 607 43.16 -25.22 35.59
N ASN A 608 42.61 -24.42 36.53
CA ASN A 608 42.60 -22.94 36.43
C ASN A 608 42.91 -22.14 37.71
N GLU A 609 43.18 -20.83 37.55
CA GLU A 609 43.31 -19.83 38.64
C GLU A 609 41.93 -19.32 39.09
N CYS A 610 41.42 -19.82 40.21
CA CYS A 610 40.14 -19.36 40.75
C CYS A 610 40.19 -19.10 42.26
N ILE A 611 39.30 -18.23 42.71
CA ILE A 611 39.09 -17.95 44.12
C ILE A 611 37.72 -18.49 44.54
N ILE A 612 37.66 -19.40 45.53
CA ILE A 612 36.43 -20.10 45.95
C ILE A 612 36.14 -19.88 47.44
N ASP A 613 34.88 -19.63 47.79
CA ASP A 613 34.42 -19.54 49.18
C ASP A 613 34.58 -20.87 49.95
N ALA A 614 35.13 -20.84 51.16
CA ALA A 614 35.35 -22.02 51.99
C ALA A 614 34.05 -22.77 52.35
N ARG A 615 32.89 -22.11 52.31
CA ARG A 615 31.58 -22.77 52.47
C ARG A 615 31.27 -23.72 51.32
N ILE A 616 31.67 -23.38 50.10
CA ILE A 616 31.53 -24.22 48.90
C ILE A 616 32.48 -25.42 49.01
N ILE A 617 33.73 -25.18 49.42
CA ILE A 617 34.69 -26.26 49.67
C ILE A 617 34.18 -27.17 50.77
N LYS A 618 33.71 -26.63 51.91
CA LYS A 618 33.13 -27.44 53.00
C LYS A 618 32.00 -28.34 52.50
N GLN A 619 31.06 -27.79 51.74
CA GLN A 619 29.90 -28.50 51.21
C GLN A 619 30.31 -29.69 50.32
N PHE A 620 31.26 -29.48 49.39
CA PHE A 620 31.60 -30.48 48.38
C PHE A 620 32.84 -31.33 48.70
N PHE A 621 33.62 -30.95 49.71
CA PHE A 621 34.79 -31.70 50.20
C PHE A 621 34.44 -32.41 51.51
N TYR A 622 34.13 -31.67 52.58
CA TYR A 622 33.99 -32.23 53.92
C TYR A 622 32.61 -32.84 54.20
N ASP A 623 31.54 -32.11 53.89
CA ASP A 623 30.16 -32.56 54.16
C ASP A 623 29.74 -33.70 53.21
N ALA A 624 30.37 -33.80 52.04
CA ALA A 624 30.11 -34.84 51.05
C ALA A 624 30.66 -36.21 51.45
N SER A 625 29.95 -37.28 51.10
CA SER A 625 30.33 -38.67 51.38
C SER A 625 30.74 -39.49 50.16
N SER A 626 30.60 -38.93 48.96
CA SER A 626 31.01 -39.58 47.71
C SER A 626 31.12 -38.55 46.59
N SER A 627 31.72 -38.95 45.47
CA SER A 627 31.78 -38.14 44.24
C SER A 627 30.41 -37.78 43.67
N ARG A 628 29.32 -38.42 44.12
CA ARG A 628 27.95 -38.04 43.75
C ARG A 628 27.54 -36.72 44.41
N TYR A 629 27.93 -36.51 45.67
CA TYR A 629 27.56 -35.34 46.46
C TYR A 629 28.71 -34.34 46.65
N GLY A 630 29.96 -34.77 46.39
CA GLY A 630 31.18 -33.98 46.51
C GLY A 630 32.01 -33.96 45.22
N PHE A 631 33.16 -33.28 45.22
CA PHE A 631 34.01 -33.16 44.03
C PHE A 631 34.49 -34.53 43.50
N ARG A 632 34.89 -34.60 42.23
CA ARG A 632 35.49 -35.83 41.71
C ARG A 632 36.84 -36.10 42.38
N ALA A 633 37.30 -37.35 42.37
CA ALA A 633 38.48 -37.77 43.12
C ALA A 633 39.74 -36.97 42.73
N GLU A 634 39.90 -36.60 41.46
CA GLU A 634 41.05 -35.80 41.01
C GLU A 634 41.04 -34.37 41.59
N ALA A 635 39.91 -33.65 41.53
CA ALA A 635 39.75 -32.37 42.22
C ALA A 635 39.95 -32.48 43.73
N MET A 636 39.48 -33.57 44.36
CA MET A 636 39.73 -33.81 45.78
C MET A 636 41.23 -34.01 46.04
N LYS A 637 41.92 -34.85 45.28
CA LYS A 637 43.39 -35.05 45.36
C LYS A 637 44.14 -33.74 45.17
N CYS A 638 43.71 -32.92 44.21
CA CYS A 638 44.23 -31.59 43.96
C CYS A 638 44.06 -30.69 45.20
N LEU A 639 42.89 -30.67 45.84
CA LEU A 639 42.70 -29.95 47.11
C LEU A 639 43.60 -30.51 48.23
N TYR A 640 43.73 -31.83 48.35
CA TYR A 640 44.64 -32.46 49.32
C TYR A 640 46.08 -31.97 49.15
N GLU A 641 46.61 -32.05 47.94
CA GLU A 641 47.99 -31.69 47.61
C GLU A 641 48.22 -30.19 47.74
N LYS A 642 47.36 -29.41 47.11
CA LYS A 642 47.53 -27.98 46.93
C LYS A 642 47.06 -27.17 48.14
N THR A 643 46.00 -27.61 48.81
CA THR A 643 45.34 -26.85 49.89
C THR A 643 45.68 -27.37 51.27
N PHE A 644 45.69 -28.69 51.44
CA PHE A 644 45.93 -29.34 52.74
C PHE A 644 47.38 -29.83 52.90
N PHE A 645 48.22 -29.62 51.88
CA PHE A 645 49.64 -30.04 51.82
C PHE A 645 49.84 -31.53 52.15
N GLN A 646 48.89 -32.37 51.73
CA GLN A 646 48.89 -33.80 51.91
C GLN A 646 48.90 -34.49 50.54
N SER A 647 49.90 -35.33 50.28
CA SER A 647 49.98 -36.08 49.03
C SER A 647 49.13 -37.35 49.12
N TYR A 648 48.35 -37.62 48.09
CA TYR A 648 47.61 -38.87 47.90
C TYR A 648 48.27 -39.68 46.77
N ASP A 649 48.20 -41.01 46.84
CA ASP A 649 48.71 -41.84 45.75
C ASP A 649 47.86 -41.63 44.49
N SER A 650 48.50 -41.15 43.43
CA SER A 650 47.88 -40.92 42.12
C SER A 650 47.20 -42.17 41.54
N SER A 651 47.63 -43.38 41.93
CA SER A 651 47.11 -44.66 41.43
C SER A 651 45.81 -45.14 42.11
N LEU A 652 45.36 -44.48 43.19
CA LEU A 652 44.12 -44.82 43.88
C LEU A 652 42.89 -44.59 43.01
N SER A 653 42.01 -45.59 42.94
CA SER A 653 40.73 -45.45 42.25
C SER A 653 39.81 -44.46 42.97
N ALA A 654 38.83 -43.89 42.25
CA ALA A 654 37.92 -42.91 42.82
C ALA A 654 37.11 -43.43 44.02
N ASN A 655 36.76 -44.72 44.03
CA ASN A 655 36.01 -45.33 45.13
C ASN A 655 36.90 -45.53 46.36
N GLU A 656 38.12 -46.04 46.18
CA GLU A 656 39.11 -46.22 47.26
C GLU A 656 39.47 -44.87 47.88
N PHE A 657 39.67 -43.83 47.06
CA PHE A 657 39.92 -42.47 47.53
C PHE A 657 38.79 -41.97 48.45
N TRP A 658 37.53 -42.09 48.02
CA TRP A 658 36.39 -41.61 48.81
C TRP A 658 36.18 -42.43 50.09
N GLU A 659 36.46 -43.74 50.08
CA GLU A 659 36.44 -44.56 51.29
C GLU A 659 37.48 -44.10 52.31
N GLU A 660 38.71 -43.84 51.87
CA GLU A 660 39.75 -43.33 52.76
C GLU A 660 39.46 -41.91 53.25
N HIS A 661 39.06 -41.01 52.34
CA HIS A 661 38.64 -39.66 52.70
C HIS A 661 37.57 -39.68 53.80
N ASN A 662 36.52 -40.50 53.65
CA ASN A 662 35.47 -40.61 54.66
C ASN A 662 35.95 -41.18 56.01
N LYS A 663 36.94 -42.09 56.01
CA LYS A 663 37.53 -42.63 57.25
C LYS A 663 38.30 -41.56 58.02
N ILE A 664 38.98 -40.66 57.32
CA ILE A 664 39.87 -39.69 57.95
C ILE A 664 39.24 -38.30 58.13
N LYS A 665 38.22 -37.93 57.35
CA LYS A 665 37.75 -36.54 57.28
C LYS A 665 37.25 -35.96 58.60
N GLU A 666 36.62 -36.76 59.45
CA GLU A 666 36.16 -36.30 60.78
C GLU A 666 37.32 -36.04 61.76
N ASN A 667 38.41 -36.78 61.62
CA ASN A 667 39.57 -36.61 62.50
C ASN A 667 40.53 -35.54 61.97
N VAL A 668 40.67 -35.47 60.63
CA VAL A 668 41.61 -34.59 59.96
C VAL A 668 40.98 -33.22 59.69
N PHE A 669 39.77 -33.14 59.14
CA PHE A 669 39.20 -31.90 58.60
C PHE A 669 38.08 -31.26 59.44
N ARG A 670 37.46 -31.96 60.40
CA ARG A 670 36.37 -31.41 61.23
C ARG A 670 36.67 -30.02 61.80
N HIS A 671 37.82 -29.90 62.46
CA HIS A 671 38.27 -28.65 63.07
C HIS A 671 38.75 -27.60 62.05
N HIS A 672 39.04 -28.01 60.79
CA HIS A 672 39.38 -27.07 59.72
C HIS A 672 38.16 -26.21 59.32
N PHE A 673 36.94 -26.68 59.60
CA PHE A 673 35.70 -25.97 59.26
C PHE A 673 34.87 -25.49 60.47
N ASP A 674 35.28 -25.82 61.71
CA ASP A 674 34.55 -25.51 62.97
C ASP A 674 34.64 -24.02 63.40
N LYS A 675 35.63 -23.26 62.90
CA LYS A 675 35.66 -21.80 62.98
C LYS A 675 35.50 -21.27 61.56
N ILE A 676 34.28 -20.97 61.11
CA ILE A 676 34.07 -20.23 59.85
C ILE A 676 34.52 -18.77 60.06
N LYS A 677 35.83 -18.59 60.22
CA LYS A 677 36.57 -17.34 60.22
C LYS A 677 37.91 -17.42 59.50
N ASN A 678 38.46 -18.60 59.15
CA ASN A 678 39.72 -18.66 58.40
C ASN A 678 39.70 -19.64 57.21
N VAL A 679 39.87 -19.05 56.03
CA VAL A 679 40.81 -19.34 54.92
C VAL A 679 41.25 -20.80 54.70
N PHE A 680 41.09 -21.27 53.45
CA PHE A 680 42.02 -22.24 52.85
C PHE A 680 42.88 -21.54 51.81
N PHE A 681 44.10 -21.98 51.56
CA PHE A 681 45.03 -21.30 50.68
C PHE A 681 45.76 -22.31 49.81
N ILE A 682 45.92 -22.00 48.52
CA ILE A 682 46.86 -22.67 47.66
C ILE A 682 47.87 -21.62 47.14
N PRO A 683 49.05 -21.49 47.75
CA PRO A 683 50.06 -20.55 47.28
C PRO A 683 50.75 -21.01 45.99
N LYS A 684 51.15 -20.02 45.18
CA LYS A 684 52.47 -20.05 44.52
C LYS A 684 53.30 -18.76 44.73
N ASP A 685 52.71 -17.65 45.24
CA ASP A 685 53.48 -16.43 45.55
C ASP A 685 52.90 -15.57 46.71
N LYS A 686 53.79 -14.91 47.49
CA LYS A 686 53.50 -14.14 48.72
C LYS A 686 52.73 -12.84 48.49
N LYS A 687 52.67 -12.32 47.25
CA LYS A 687 52.10 -10.99 46.95
C LYS A 687 50.57 -10.92 46.95
N CYS A 688 49.85 -12.06 46.91
CA CYS A 688 48.39 -12.08 47.02
C CYS A 688 47.87 -12.16 48.46
N GLU A 689 48.74 -12.42 49.46
CA GLU A 689 48.32 -12.59 50.85
C GLU A 689 47.74 -11.32 51.49
N GLU A 690 48.25 -10.12 51.14
CA GLU A 690 47.76 -8.85 51.70
C GLU A 690 46.36 -8.49 51.22
N LEU A 691 46.11 -8.59 49.90
CA LEU A 691 44.78 -8.37 49.33
C LEU A 691 43.77 -9.41 49.85
N LEU A 692 44.18 -10.67 49.97
CA LEU A 692 43.31 -11.73 50.48
C LEU A 692 42.95 -11.51 51.95
N ARG A 693 43.90 -11.04 52.79
CA ARG A 693 43.61 -10.64 54.17
C ARG A 693 42.59 -9.51 54.21
N ASP A 694 42.71 -8.51 53.35
CA ASP A 694 41.78 -7.39 53.35
C ASP A 694 40.38 -7.78 52.84
N ILE A 695 40.30 -8.61 51.78
CA ILE A 695 39.05 -9.24 51.34
C ILE A 695 38.43 -10.06 52.48
N GLN A 696 39.23 -10.84 53.22
CA GLN A 696 38.77 -11.65 54.35
C GLN A 696 38.27 -10.80 55.52
N GLU A 697 38.96 -9.71 55.85
CA GLU A 697 38.59 -8.81 56.94
C GLU A 697 37.31 -8.03 56.62
N LYS A 698 37.19 -7.51 55.39
CA LYS A 698 36.06 -6.70 54.97
C LYS A 698 34.84 -7.57 54.63
N THR A 699 34.94 -8.56 53.75
CA THR A 699 33.77 -9.37 53.32
C THR A 699 33.20 -10.30 54.40
N LYS A 700 33.98 -10.58 55.45
CA LYS A 700 33.73 -11.69 56.40
C LYS A 700 33.57 -13.06 55.72
N ALA A 701 33.84 -13.16 54.42
CA ALA A 701 33.82 -14.40 53.67
C ALA A 701 35.20 -15.05 53.76
N SER A 702 35.22 -16.36 54.03
CA SER A 702 36.44 -17.15 54.07
C SER A 702 36.82 -17.51 52.64
N VAL A 703 37.74 -16.75 52.04
CA VAL A 703 38.09 -16.85 50.62
C VAL A 703 39.37 -17.65 50.40
N VAL A 704 39.35 -18.62 49.46
CA VAL A 704 40.47 -19.50 49.09
C VAL A 704 41.05 -19.10 47.74
N ALA A 705 42.37 -18.94 47.63
CA ALA A 705 43.02 -18.51 46.38
C ALA A 705 44.02 -19.53 45.83
N TYR A 706 44.12 -19.61 44.49
CA TYR A 706 45.21 -20.21 43.74
C TYR A 706 45.85 -19.17 42.80
N SER A 707 47.17 -19.20 42.62
CA SER A 707 47.89 -18.32 41.68
C SER A 707 48.98 -19.07 40.94
N GLN A 708 49.11 -18.83 39.64
CA GLN A 708 50.34 -18.98 38.88
C GLN A 708 50.75 -17.59 38.32
N TYR A 709 51.99 -17.48 37.84
CA TYR A 709 52.62 -16.21 37.46
C TYR A 709 52.42 -15.91 35.97
N LEU A 710 52.09 -14.65 35.67
CA LEU A 710 51.97 -14.05 34.33
C LEU A 710 53.28 -14.11 33.53
N SER A 711 53.19 -14.43 32.24
CA SER A 711 54.20 -14.08 31.24
C SER A 711 53.56 -13.42 30.02
N ASN A 712 54.11 -12.26 29.65
CA ASN A 712 53.79 -11.36 28.54
C ASN A 712 53.11 -11.97 27.30
N CYS A 713 52.05 -11.31 26.83
CA CYS A 713 51.94 -10.72 25.48
C CYS A 713 50.59 -9.99 25.35
N CYS A 714 50.64 -8.69 25.09
CA CYS A 714 49.58 -8.00 24.34
C CYS A 714 49.54 -8.59 22.93
N ASP A 715 48.36 -8.66 22.31
CA ASP A 715 48.05 -7.79 21.18
C ASP A 715 46.54 -7.87 20.86
N ASP A 716 45.97 -6.67 20.72
CA ASP A 716 44.62 -6.32 20.26
C ASP A 716 43.40 -6.69 21.13
N ILE A 717 43.08 -5.78 22.05
CA ILE A 717 41.74 -5.64 22.63
C ILE A 717 41.19 -4.26 22.24
N SER A 718 40.41 -4.21 21.18
CA SER A 718 39.42 -3.16 20.98
C SER A 718 38.19 -3.46 21.87
N ASP A 719 37.73 -2.44 22.59
CA ASP A 719 36.51 -2.33 23.42
C ASP A 719 36.59 -2.76 24.90
N VAL A 720 37.60 -2.28 25.62
CA VAL A 720 37.57 -2.21 27.09
C VAL A 720 37.76 -0.75 27.53
N ASP A 721 36.66 -0.06 27.82
CA ASP A 721 36.71 1.29 28.43
C ASP A 721 36.77 1.18 29.95
N ILE A 722 37.84 1.71 30.55
CA ILE A 722 37.99 1.84 32.00
C ILE A 722 37.29 3.13 32.43
N VAL A 723 36.30 3.02 33.31
CA VAL A 723 35.74 4.18 34.01
C VAL A 723 36.65 4.47 35.20
N ARG A 724 37.43 5.56 35.09
CA ARG A 724 38.26 6.09 36.18
C ARG A 724 37.45 6.88 37.20
#